data_AF-A0A523CGB2-F1
#
_entry.id   AF-A0A523CGB2-F1
#
_cell.length_a   1.000
_cell.length_b   1.000
_cell.length_c   1.000
_cell.angle_alpha   90.00
_cell.angle_beta   90.00
_cell.angle_gamma   90.00
#
_symmetry.space_group_name_H-M   'P 1'
#
loop_
_entity.id
_entity.type
_entity.pdbx_description
1 polymer ?
#
loop_
_entity_poly.entity_id
_entity_poly.type
_entity_poly.pdbx_seq_one_letter_code
_entity_poly.pdbx_strand_id
1 'polypeptide(L)'
;MAAEFTTVLALQALNYQGQNILGENWADFLLDLRQSLAVKGTEDPASTESLLLFSFPQPDVACIALLENLGRLKKVYEWKENFGPLPLHIVLHLEKEGEPPGPVHDPAATFWDLLHYEQPYATSSLKQQWAEGQAGENSLSHTFAEAGNNLYLLSLSIPEIPRIEIFPHRALPLAGSFSPCFYCGMTTHRPADCPGKMLTMATQGISLAGYLPLEKLSELFGKAMSAQEKLANTMAAGLTVSQVRQSPILQVYLAYFDLNLVYQPRFLWNIAFNSSSKWEELTKPDMVSVDSHSLHLGLDCLRVGQHAQAEDLFVEESRRPKGKNFYATIGRAFIALELERDNDLEHFLEHAAIMANSDKEKIYIALLQSRYYALRKDHWKAGHALDTVFSVRRDLSEALYRQVQLMVQGDMLEKSLRQLRALVVDRKELFIAALMDPQLLAVAGPVEDLLSVRLQVQRQEAEENLVKAQEVCQDLQTWFAEEASPATLFADLSDLEKQFAQGSYYDLLEVAHKAQALLRASYRLQENTLDALQADIAGMAATWDSFRRYWQEYPYQSFFVNFQGILEDGRKKLNEIEGLAKQNMHGQLYQTIQEKLVQVRESCDALKPLAARMAWVRIVCDGAKLFGRKLLITEMALLGLGALLFPLLAFWLGGDSGGMIELLTNSWLQRQALLIVTLFVAPLFALAQTLWEMMDT
;
A
#
# COMPACT_ATOMS: atom_id res chain seq x y z
N MET A 1 -4.85 -38.77 53.15
CA MET A 1 -4.00 -37.57 53.04
C MET A 1 -2.92 -37.92 52.05
N ALA A 2 -3.00 -37.40 50.82
CA ALA A 2 -1.94 -37.58 49.83
C ALA A 2 -0.73 -36.80 50.32
N ALA A 3 0.46 -37.40 50.30
CA ALA A 3 1.69 -36.65 50.60
C ALA A 3 1.84 -35.54 49.54
N GLU A 4 2.06 -34.30 49.96
CA GLU A 4 2.44 -33.23 49.03
C GLU A 4 3.89 -33.50 48.61
N PHE A 5 4.10 -33.63 47.30
CA PHE A 5 5.42 -33.80 46.71
C PHE A 5 5.85 -32.47 46.08
N THR A 6 7.12 -32.13 46.20
CA THR A 6 7.73 -30.96 45.57
C THR A 6 8.78 -31.43 44.56
N THR A 7 8.83 -30.77 43.39
CA THR A 7 9.90 -31.03 42.43
C THR A 7 11.07 -30.13 42.72
N VAL A 8 12.22 -30.71 43.05
CA VAL A 8 13.48 -30.00 43.21
C VAL A 8 14.26 -30.04 41.91
N LEU A 9 14.56 -28.88 41.36
CA LEU A 9 15.49 -28.68 40.26
C LEU A 9 16.87 -28.35 40.84
N ALA A 10 17.82 -29.27 40.66
CA ALA A 10 19.21 -29.11 41.07
C ALA A 10 20.11 -28.84 39.87
N LEU A 11 20.85 -27.74 39.92
CA LEU A 11 21.78 -27.30 38.88
C LEU A 11 23.18 -27.18 39.47
N GLN A 12 24.08 -28.08 39.07
CA GLN A 12 25.48 -27.98 39.46
C GLN A 12 26.25 -27.18 38.39
N ALA A 13 26.76 -26.02 38.78
CA ALA A 13 27.53 -25.14 37.91
C ALA A 13 29.03 -25.47 37.98
N LEU A 14 29.61 -25.83 36.83
CA LEU A 14 31.04 -26.12 36.72
C LEU A 14 31.82 -24.83 36.43
N ASN A 15 32.09 -24.08 37.50
CA ASN A 15 32.59 -22.71 37.43
C ASN A 15 33.91 -22.57 36.65
N TYR A 16 34.83 -23.52 36.75
CA TYR A 16 36.09 -23.48 36.00
C TYR A 16 35.86 -23.58 34.49
N GLN A 17 35.03 -24.52 34.04
CA GLN A 17 34.68 -24.72 32.64
C GLN A 17 33.89 -23.54 32.09
N GLY A 18 32.95 -23.01 32.87
CA GLY A 18 32.18 -21.83 32.49
C GLY A 18 33.02 -20.57 32.33
N GLN A 19 33.94 -20.32 33.28
CA GLN A 19 34.89 -19.19 33.19
C GLN A 19 35.85 -19.32 32.00
N ASN A 20 36.25 -20.54 31.62
CA ASN A 20 37.08 -20.75 30.42
C ASN A 20 36.34 -20.40 29.12
N ILE A 21 35.00 -20.45 29.10
CA ILE A 21 34.18 -20.17 27.91
C ILE A 21 33.73 -18.71 27.88
N LEU A 22 33.13 -18.20 28.96
CA LEU A 22 32.53 -16.86 29.03
C LEU A 22 33.38 -15.82 29.78
N GLY A 23 34.53 -16.20 30.34
CA GLY A 23 35.37 -15.29 31.12
C GLY A 23 34.63 -14.76 32.35
N GLU A 24 34.75 -13.44 32.59
CA GLU A 24 34.11 -12.75 33.71
C GLU A 24 32.58 -12.78 33.63
N ASN A 25 32.01 -12.91 32.42
CA ASN A 25 30.56 -12.94 32.20
C ASN A 25 29.90 -14.23 32.70
N TRP A 26 30.67 -15.27 33.08
CA TRP A 26 30.11 -16.52 33.62
C TRP A 26 29.39 -16.29 34.96
N ALA A 27 29.94 -15.43 35.82
CA ALA A 27 29.33 -15.11 37.11
C ALA A 27 27.98 -14.38 36.92
N ASP A 28 27.93 -13.44 35.98
CA ASP A 28 26.71 -12.71 35.63
C ASP A 28 25.66 -13.65 35.03
N PHE A 29 26.07 -14.57 34.15
CA PHE A 29 25.18 -15.57 33.57
C PHE A 29 24.49 -16.43 34.64
N LEU A 30 25.26 -16.91 35.63
CA LEU A 30 24.70 -17.71 36.73
C LEU A 30 23.78 -16.89 37.64
N LEU A 31 24.12 -15.62 37.89
CA LEU A 31 23.28 -14.71 38.66
C LEU A 31 21.93 -14.47 37.96
N ASP A 32 21.96 -14.20 36.65
CA ASP A 32 20.76 -14.00 35.85
C ASP A 32 19.91 -15.28 35.74
N LEU A 33 20.55 -16.45 35.62
CA LEU A 33 19.86 -17.74 35.64
C LEU A 33 19.17 -17.97 36.98
N ARG A 34 19.87 -17.73 38.09
CA ARG A 34 19.33 -17.83 39.46
C ARG A 34 18.12 -16.91 39.65
N GLN A 35 18.24 -15.64 39.28
CA GLN A 35 17.14 -14.67 39.37
C GLN A 35 15.95 -15.07 38.51
N SER A 36 16.19 -15.60 37.31
CA SER A 36 15.12 -15.98 36.38
C SER A 36 14.36 -17.22 36.83
N LEU A 37 15.03 -18.19 37.44
CA LEU A 37 14.40 -19.38 38.00
C LEU A 37 13.60 -19.06 39.26
N ALA A 38 14.08 -18.12 40.09
CA ALA A 38 13.38 -17.63 41.27
C ALA A 38 12.03 -16.94 40.98
N VAL A 39 11.76 -16.57 39.71
CA VAL A 39 10.46 -15.98 39.31
C VAL A 39 9.34 -17.02 39.36
N LYS A 40 9.62 -18.25 38.95
CA LYS A 40 8.63 -19.34 38.82
C LYS A 40 8.81 -20.45 39.88
N GLY A 41 9.95 -20.50 40.57
CA GLY A 41 10.27 -21.46 41.61
C GLY A 41 10.81 -20.78 42.87
N THR A 42 10.83 -21.51 43.97
CA THR A 42 11.36 -21.02 45.25
C THR A 42 12.78 -21.54 45.44
N GLU A 43 13.74 -20.65 45.62
CA GLU A 43 15.13 -21.04 45.87
C GLU A 43 15.30 -21.67 47.26
N ASP A 44 15.99 -22.81 47.33
CA ASP A 44 16.31 -23.48 48.59
C ASP A 44 17.46 -22.75 49.32
N PRO A 45 17.38 -22.53 50.65
CA PRO A 45 18.45 -21.95 51.45
C PRO A 45 19.80 -22.68 51.36
N ALA A 46 19.82 -23.96 51.00
CA ALA A 46 21.03 -24.76 50.79
C ALA A 46 21.73 -24.47 49.45
N SER A 47 21.17 -23.59 48.60
CA SER A 47 21.80 -23.18 47.34
C SER A 47 23.14 -22.47 47.58
N THR A 48 24.15 -22.86 46.82
CA THR A 48 25.51 -22.32 46.84
C THR A 48 25.89 -21.80 45.45
N GLU A 49 27.07 -21.18 45.31
CA GLU A 49 27.56 -20.69 44.00
C GLU A 49 27.80 -21.80 42.97
N SER A 50 28.01 -23.05 43.40
CA SER A 50 28.25 -24.20 42.53
C SER A 50 27.07 -25.17 42.45
N LEU A 51 26.06 -25.03 43.31
CA LEU A 51 24.87 -25.87 43.32
C LEU A 51 23.64 -25.01 43.60
N LEU A 52 22.81 -24.79 42.58
CA LEU A 52 21.56 -24.04 42.68
C LEU A 52 20.41 -25.02 42.84
N LEU A 53 19.55 -24.79 43.83
CA LEU A 53 18.44 -25.67 44.17
C LEU A 53 17.13 -24.87 44.16
N PHE A 54 16.16 -25.30 43.37
CA PHE A 54 14.87 -24.63 43.24
C PHE A 54 13.71 -25.61 43.39
N SER A 55 12.73 -25.25 44.20
CA SER A 55 11.52 -26.04 44.41
C SER A 55 10.37 -25.51 43.55
N PHE A 56 9.74 -26.41 42.82
CA PHE A 56 8.60 -26.17 41.94
C PHE A 56 7.42 -27.06 42.32
N PRO A 57 6.18 -26.60 42.08
CA PRO A 57 4.98 -27.35 42.41
C PRO A 57 4.78 -28.58 41.50
N GLN A 58 5.30 -28.52 40.27
CA GLN A 58 5.16 -29.58 39.27
C GLN A 58 6.44 -29.64 38.42
N PRO A 59 6.77 -30.82 37.89
CA PRO A 59 8.01 -30.97 37.17
C PRO A 59 7.96 -30.40 35.74
N ASP A 60 6.78 -30.35 35.11
CA ASP A 60 6.57 -29.62 33.85
C ASP A 60 6.92 -28.13 33.99
N VAL A 61 6.53 -27.51 35.10
CA VAL A 61 6.82 -26.09 35.39
C VAL A 61 8.31 -25.87 35.57
N ALA A 62 9.00 -26.77 36.27
CA ALA A 62 10.46 -26.73 36.45
C ALA A 62 11.20 -26.84 35.11
N CYS A 63 10.79 -27.78 34.25
CA CYS A 63 11.36 -27.99 32.93
C CYS A 63 11.15 -26.79 32.00
N ILE A 64 9.93 -26.23 31.93
CA ILE A 64 9.63 -25.05 31.12
C ILE A 64 10.46 -23.86 31.59
N ALA A 65 10.47 -23.60 32.91
CA ALA A 65 11.23 -22.49 33.48
C ALA A 65 12.73 -22.63 33.18
N LEU A 66 13.29 -23.83 33.23
CA LEU A 66 14.69 -24.08 32.89
C LEU A 66 14.98 -23.83 31.40
N LEU A 67 14.22 -24.48 30.50
CA LEU A 67 14.49 -24.41 29.06
C LEU A 67 14.30 -23.00 28.49
N GLU A 68 13.23 -22.30 28.87
CA GLU A 68 12.98 -20.92 28.45
C GLU A 68 14.12 -19.99 28.86
N ASN A 69 14.57 -20.12 30.11
CA ASN A 69 15.61 -19.25 30.66
C ASN A 69 16.99 -19.56 30.08
N LEU A 70 17.37 -20.83 29.91
CA LEU A 70 18.62 -21.19 29.24
C LEU A 70 18.64 -20.70 27.78
N GLY A 71 17.54 -20.88 27.04
CA GLY A 71 17.41 -20.39 25.67
C GLY A 71 17.48 -18.86 25.56
N ARG A 72 16.86 -18.14 26.51
CA ARG A 72 16.93 -16.67 26.59
C ARG A 72 18.35 -16.20 26.92
N LEU A 73 18.98 -16.77 27.94
CA LEU A 73 20.31 -16.34 28.41
C LEU A 73 21.41 -16.66 27.40
N LYS A 74 21.32 -17.79 26.69
CA LYS A 74 22.23 -18.07 25.56
C LYS A 74 22.21 -16.96 24.51
N LYS A 75 21.06 -16.33 24.25
CA LYS A 75 20.97 -15.18 23.33
C LYS A 75 21.59 -13.91 23.92
N VAL A 76 21.32 -13.64 25.21
CA VAL A 76 21.83 -12.45 25.92
C VAL A 76 23.36 -12.46 25.99
N TYR A 77 23.94 -13.63 26.27
CA TYR A 77 25.39 -13.81 26.42
C TYR A 77 26.09 -14.30 25.13
N GLU A 78 25.41 -14.18 23.98
CA GLU A 78 25.94 -14.52 22.66
C GLU A 78 26.61 -15.90 22.57
N TRP A 79 25.96 -16.93 23.16
CA TRP A 79 26.48 -18.29 23.17
C TRP A 79 26.58 -18.84 21.75
N LYS A 80 27.79 -19.26 21.36
CA LYS A 80 28.09 -19.76 20.01
C LYS A 80 28.01 -21.28 19.97
N GLU A 81 27.56 -21.84 18.85
CA GLU A 81 27.46 -23.31 18.69
C GLU A 81 28.79 -24.04 18.88
N ASN A 82 29.92 -23.39 18.52
CA ASN A 82 31.25 -23.96 18.69
C ASN A 82 31.74 -24.01 20.16
N PHE A 83 31.02 -23.40 21.11
CA PHE A 83 31.29 -23.53 22.54
C PHE A 83 30.76 -24.84 23.14
N GLY A 84 29.90 -25.55 22.40
CA GLY A 84 29.28 -26.79 22.89
C GLY A 84 28.19 -26.53 23.95
N PRO A 85 27.80 -27.56 24.72
CA PRO A 85 26.77 -27.46 25.75
C PRO A 85 27.22 -26.60 26.93
N LEU A 86 26.27 -25.97 27.61
CA LEU A 86 26.53 -25.22 28.85
C LEU A 86 27.13 -26.14 29.92
N PRO A 87 28.20 -25.73 30.63
CA PRO A 87 28.83 -26.53 31.68
C PRO A 87 28.01 -26.53 32.96
N LEU A 88 26.79 -27.09 32.86
CA LEU A 88 25.79 -27.26 33.90
C LEU A 88 25.37 -28.73 33.93
N HIS A 89 25.36 -29.33 35.10
CA HIS A 89 24.67 -30.59 35.32
C HIS A 89 23.27 -30.32 35.85
N ILE A 90 22.28 -31.05 35.32
CA ILE A 90 20.86 -30.76 35.57
C ILE A 90 20.18 -32.03 36.08
N VAL A 91 19.63 -31.98 37.30
CA VAL A 91 18.86 -33.09 37.86
C VAL A 91 17.53 -32.59 38.41
N LEU A 92 16.45 -33.25 38.04
CA LEU A 92 15.14 -33.10 38.64
C LEU A 92 14.89 -34.25 39.62
N HIS A 93 14.51 -33.88 40.83
CA HIS A 93 14.22 -34.80 41.92
C HIS A 93 12.82 -34.55 42.45
N LEU A 94 12.16 -35.62 42.92
CA LEU A 94 10.91 -35.51 43.65
C LEU A 94 11.21 -35.66 45.13
N GLU A 95 10.96 -34.61 45.88
CA GLU A 95 11.08 -34.58 47.33
C GLU A 95 9.71 -34.74 47.98
N LYS A 96 9.69 -35.42 49.12
CA LYS A 96 8.48 -35.69 49.88
C LYS A 96 8.56 -34.99 51.22
N GLU A 97 7.49 -34.31 51.60
CA GLU A 97 7.46 -33.53 52.84
C GLU A 97 7.79 -34.40 54.07
N GLY A 98 8.86 -34.05 54.78
CA GLY A 98 9.32 -34.73 56.01
C GLY A 98 10.37 -35.84 55.82
N GLU A 99 10.79 -36.16 54.59
CA GLU A 99 11.94 -37.02 54.34
C GLU A 99 13.25 -36.20 54.29
N PRO A 100 14.42 -36.78 54.66
CA PRO A 100 15.68 -36.06 54.56
C PRO A 100 16.00 -35.73 53.09
N PRO A 101 16.68 -34.59 52.84
CA PRO A 101 16.99 -34.14 51.49
C PRO A 101 17.77 -35.20 50.73
N GLY A 102 17.39 -35.42 49.48
CA GLY A 102 17.98 -36.44 48.62
C GLY A 102 19.45 -36.17 48.29
N PRO A 103 20.15 -37.13 47.66
CA PRO A 103 21.57 -36.98 47.31
C PRO A 103 21.84 -35.82 46.34
N VAL A 104 20.79 -35.25 45.72
CA VAL A 104 20.88 -34.05 44.85
C VAL A 104 21.23 -32.76 45.58
N HIS A 105 21.11 -32.72 46.90
CA HIS A 105 21.52 -31.57 47.72
C HIS A 105 23.01 -31.61 48.07
N ASP A 106 23.71 -32.72 47.81
CA ASP A 106 25.14 -32.85 48.06
C ASP A 106 25.95 -32.58 46.77
N PRO A 107 26.72 -31.48 46.70
CA PRO A 107 27.56 -31.19 45.54
C PRO A 107 28.73 -32.18 45.39
N ALA A 108 29.07 -32.96 46.42
CA ALA A 108 30.11 -33.98 46.39
C ALA A 108 29.58 -35.38 46.01
N ALA A 109 28.29 -35.51 45.69
CA ALA A 109 27.72 -36.79 45.30
C ALA A 109 28.32 -37.31 43.99
N THR A 110 28.74 -38.57 43.98
CA THR A 110 29.48 -39.19 42.86
C THR A 110 28.67 -39.36 41.58
N PHE A 111 27.34 -39.20 41.63
CA PHE A 111 26.52 -39.28 40.42
C PHE A 111 26.67 -38.04 39.53
N TRP A 112 27.10 -36.89 40.07
CA TRP A 112 27.32 -35.66 39.32
C TRP A 112 28.39 -35.83 38.24
N ASP A 113 29.43 -36.61 38.53
CA ASP A 113 30.56 -36.88 37.61
C ASP A 113 30.14 -37.70 36.38
N LEU A 114 28.93 -38.29 36.39
CA LEU A 114 28.42 -39.15 35.32
C LEU A 114 27.46 -38.40 34.38
N LEU A 115 27.14 -37.14 34.66
CA LEU A 115 26.15 -36.38 33.91
C LEU A 115 26.78 -35.65 32.73
N HIS A 116 26.05 -35.59 31.63
CA HIS A 116 26.42 -34.75 30.50
C HIS A 116 25.98 -33.30 30.73
N TYR A 117 26.77 -32.39 30.15
CA TYR A 117 26.52 -30.96 30.18
C TYR A 117 25.20 -30.61 29.50
N GLU A 118 24.41 -29.76 30.15
CA GLU A 118 23.14 -29.22 29.66
C GLU A 118 22.07 -30.28 29.33
N GLN A 119 22.21 -31.50 29.86
CA GLN A 119 21.21 -32.55 29.72
C GLN A 119 20.43 -32.73 31.02
N PRO A 120 19.08 -32.64 31.00
CA PRO A 120 18.29 -32.87 32.19
C PRO A 120 18.16 -34.37 32.49
N TYR A 121 18.39 -34.74 33.74
CA TYR A 121 18.18 -36.08 34.27
C TYR A 121 17.07 -36.07 35.32
N ALA A 122 16.35 -37.16 35.46
CA ALA A 122 15.33 -37.35 36.47
C ALA A 122 15.68 -38.52 37.40
N THR A 123 15.37 -38.40 38.69
CA THR A 123 15.52 -39.52 39.63
C THR A 123 14.43 -40.57 39.43
N SER A 124 14.70 -41.81 39.85
CA SER A 124 13.73 -42.90 39.85
C SER A 124 12.40 -42.56 40.54
N SER A 125 12.44 -41.84 41.66
CA SER A 125 11.26 -41.35 42.37
C SER A 125 10.40 -40.43 41.51
N LEU A 126 11.04 -39.50 40.81
CA LEU A 126 10.35 -38.57 39.92
C LEU A 126 9.76 -39.30 38.71
N LYS A 127 10.51 -40.22 38.07
CA LYS A 127 10.01 -41.01 36.94
C LYS A 127 8.76 -41.83 37.29
N GLN A 128 8.75 -42.50 38.45
CA GLN A 128 7.61 -43.32 38.88
C GLN A 128 6.36 -42.47 39.06
N GLN A 129 6.48 -41.33 39.72
CA GLN A 129 5.35 -40.42 39.92
C GLN A 129 4.92 -39.68 38.66
N TRP A 130 5.85 -39.35 37.78
CA TRP A 130 5.54 -38.73 36.48
C TRP A 130 4.67 -39.68 35.63
N ALA A 131 4.90 -40.99 35.71
CA ALA A 131 4.08 -41.99 35.04
C ALA A 131 2.69 -42.20 35.69
N GLU A 132 2.60 -42.02 37.01
CA GLU A 132 1.37 -42.28 37.78
C GLU A 132 0.45 -41.05 37.93
N GLY A 133 0.97 -39.84 37.76
CA GLY A 133 0.23 -38.60 38.00
C GLY A 133 0.62 -37.45 37.08
N GLN A 134 0.01 -37.39 35.89
CA GLN A 134 -0.44 -36.16 35.19
C GLN A 134 -0.83 -36.46 33.73
N ALA A 135 -2.04 -36.99 33.54
CA ALA A 135 -2.75 -36.92 32.25
C ALA A 135 -3.56 -35.60 32.18
N GLY A 136 -2.86 -34.46 32.20
CA GLY A 136 -3.45 -33.16 31.89
C GLY A 136 -3.24 -32.82 30.41
N GLU A 137 -4.19 -32.12 29.78
CA GLU A 137 -4.19 -31.74 28.36
C GLU A 137 -2.97 -30.88 27.91
N ASN A 138 -2.11 -30.43 28.84
CA ASN A 138 -0.96 -29.56 28.60
C ASN A 138 0.41 -30.12 29.08
N SER A 139 0.54 -31.42 29.36
CA SER A 139 1.83 -31.98 29.83
C SER A 139 2.86 -32.05 28.69
N LEU A 140 4.14 -31.77 28.99
CA LEU A 140 5.22 -31.84 28.02
C LEU A 140 5.37 -33.28 27.50
N SER A 141 5.49 -33.45 26.18
CA SER A 141 5.84 -34.76 25.61
C SER A 141 7.26 -35.12 26.04
N HIS A 142 7.45 -36.27 26.70
CA HIS A 142 8.73 -36.63 27.29
C HIS A 142 9.05 -38.12 27.13
N THR A 143 10.33 -38.45 27.09
CA THR A 143 10.81 -39.84 27.14
C THR A 143 11.95 -39.97 28.15
N PHE A 144 11.96 -41.09 28.89
CA PHE A 144 13.02 -41.44 29.83
C PHE A 144 13.91 -42.54 29.25
N ALA A 145 15.21 -42.28 29.15
CA ALA A 145 16.22 -43.30 28.83
C ALA A 145 17.05 -43.62 30.09
N GLU A 146 17.35 -44.90 30.34
CA GLU A 146 18.13 -45.29 31.52
C GLU A 146 19.59 -44.82 31.38
N ALA A 147 20.09 -44.09 32.38
CA ALA A 147 21.45 -43.52 32.39
C ALA A 147 22.35 -44.14 33.48
N GLY A 148 21.83 -45.07 34.28
CA GLY A 148 22.54 -45.68 35.42
C GLY A 148 22.36 -44.92 36.74
N ASN A 149 22.79 -45.52 37.86
CA ASN A 149 22.71 -44.93 39.21
C ASN A 149 21.33 -44.38 39.63
N ASN A 150 20.25 -45.06 39.23
CA ASN A 150 18.86 -44.64 39.47
C ASN A 150 18.48 -43.29 38.84
N LEU A 151 19.23 -42.84 37.82
CA LEU A 151 18.95 -41.66 37.01
C LEU A 151 18.48 -42.06 35.62
N TYR A 152 17.61 -41.22 35.07
CA TYR A 152 17.05 -41.36 33.73
C TYR A 152 17.26 -40.07 32.96
N LEU A 153 17.88 -40.16 31.79
CA LEU A 153 17.97 -39.05 30.86
C LEU A 153 16.56 -38.66 30.43
N LEU A 154 16.21 -37.40 30.67
CA LEU A 154 14.92 -36.84 30.32
C LEU A 154 15.03 -36.14 28.96
N SER A 155 14.39 -36.68 27.94
CA SER A 155 14.26 -36.00 26.64
C SER A 155 12.90 -35.33 26.58
N LEU A 156 12.89 -34.00 26.55
CA LEU A 156 11.69 -33.18 26.47
C LEU A 156 11.45 -32.79 25.02
N SER A 157 10.28 -33.14 24.50
CA SER A 157 9.74 -32.57 23.27
C SER A 157 8.86 -31.39 23.70
N ILE A 158 9.36 -30.18 23.51
CA ILE A 158 8.56 -28.97 23.72
C ILE A 158 7.33 -29.11 22.80
N PRO A 159 6.10 -29.07 23.32
CA PRO A 159 4.94 -28.96 22.45
C PRO A 159 5.11 -27.63 21.72
N GLU A 160 5.40 -27.69 20.42
CA GLU A 160 5.26 -26.52 19.58
C GLU A 160 3.86 -25.98 19.87
N ILE A 161 3.76 -24.74 20.36
CA ILE A 161 2.48 -24.02 20.38
C ILE A 161 1.87 -24.33 19.02
N PRO A 162 0.65 -24.92 18.95
CA PRO A 162 0.08 -25.34 17.68
C PRO A 162 0.07 -24.10 16.80
N ARG A 163 1.04 -24.06 15.87
CA ARG A 163 1.19 -22.94 14.98
C ARG A 163 -0.08 -22.99 14.15
N ILE A 164 -0.81 -21.89 14.12
CA ILE A 164 -1.97 -21.78 13.24
C ILE A 164 -1.39 -21.88 11.83
N GLU A 165 -1.47 -23.07 11.23
CA GLU A 165 -1.03 -23.27 9.87
C GLU A 165 -1.92 -22.41 8.98
N ILE A 166 -1.35 -21.35 8.42
CA ILE A 166 -2.07 -20.45 7.52
C ILE A 166 -2.41 -21.18 6.22
N PHE A 167 -1.60 -22.19 5.89
CA PHE A 167 -1.71 -22.95 4.65
C PHE A 167 -1.41 -24.45 4.84
N PRO A 168 -2.31 -25.20 5.51
CA PRO A 168 -2.11 -26.62 5.86
C PRO A 168 -2.03 -27.56 4.64
N HIS A 169 -2.42 -27.08 3.47
CA HIS A 169 -2.57 -27.90 2.28
C HIS A 169 -1.32 -27.95 1.37
N ARG A 170 -0.21 -27.29 1.75
CA ARG A 170 1.02 -27.20 0.95
C ARG A 170 1.61 -28.55 0.53
N ALA A 171 1.42 -29.59 1.34
CA ALA A 171 1.93 -30.93 1.07
C ALA A 171 1.11 -31.74 0.04
N LEU A 172 -0.15 -31.37 -0.22
CA LEU A 172 -1.05 -32.15 -1.10
C LEU A 172 -0.50 -32.42 -2.52
N PRO A 173 0.19 -31.48 -3.19
CA PRO A 173 0.78 -31.74 -4.51
C PRO A 173 1.87 -32.83 -4.51
N LEU A 174 2.42 -33.16 -3.33
CA LEU A 174 3.46 -34.18 -3.15
C LEU A 174 2.92 -35.55 -2.72
N ALA A 175 1.60 -35.73 -2.61
CA ALA A 175 0.98 -36.97 -2.14
C ALA A 175 0.95 -38.13 -3.17
N GLY A 176 1.51 -37.95 -4.35
CA GLY A 176 1.60 -38.99 -5.39
C GLY A 176 2.83 -39.89 -5.28
N SER A 177 2.91 -40.90 -6.16
CA SER A 177 3.94 -41.95 -6.14
C SER A 177 5.09 -41.75 -7.14
N PHE A 178 5.02 -40.74 -8.01
CA PHE A 178 6.08 -40.44 -8.98
C PHE A 178 7.14 -39.52 -8.38
N SER A 179 8.30 -39.45 -9.03
CA SER A 179 9.27 -38.38 -8.75
C SER A 179 8.65 -37.00 -9.06
N PRO A 180 9.12 -35.91 -8.42
CA PRO A 180 8.57 -34.59 -8.66
C PRO A 180 8.67 -34.20 -10.14
N CYS A 181 7.53 -33.85 -10.74
CA CYS A 181 7.46 -33.51 -12.15
C CYS A 181 8.35 -32.32 -12.49
N PHE A 182 9.16 -32.44 -13.55
CA PHE A 182 10.03 -31.36 -14.00
C PHE A 182 9.24 -30.10 -14.36
N TYR A 183 8.03 -30.19 -14.89
CA TYR A 183 7.29 -28.99 -15.30
C TYR A 183 6.62 -28.25 -14.13
N CYS A 184 5.97 -28.97 -13.21
CA CYS A 184 5.14 -28.35 -12.18
C CYS A 184 5.53 -28.68 -10.73
N GLY A 185 6.30 -29.76 -10.51
CA GLY A 185 6.73 -30.21 -9.18
C GLY A 185 5.78 -31.17 -8.47
N MET A 186 4.60 -31.46 -9.00
CA MET A 186 3.71 -32.48 -8.43
C MET A 186 4.29 -33.89 -8.56
N THR A 187 3.91 -34.80 -7.65
CA THR A 187 4.30 -36.23 -7.69
C THR A 187 3.17 -37.13 -8.19
N THR A 188 2.05 -36.57 -8.67
CA THR A 188 0.86 -37.31 -9.10
C THR A 188 0.91 -37.80 -10.55
N HIS A 189 1.87 -37.32 -11.35
CA HIS A 189 1.98 -37.63 -12.78
C HIS A 189 3.44 -37.56 -13.26
N ARG A 190 3.71 -38.20 -14.41
CA ARG A 190 4.99 -38.07 -15.13
C ARG A 190 5.02 -36.78 -15.96
N PRO A 191 6.19 -36.24 -16.33
CA PRO A 191 6.28 -35.05 -17.17
C PRO A 191 5.45 -35.10 -18.47
N ALA A 192 5.39 -36.27 -19.13
CA ALA A 192 4.61 -36.48 -20.35
C ALA A 192 3.11 -36.20 -20.18
N ASP A 193 2.58 -36.53 -19.00
CA ASP A 193 1.16 -36.41 -18.62
C ASP A 193 0.85 -35.11 -17.86
N CYS A 194 1.79 -34.16 -17.83
CA CYS A 194 1.62 -32.95 -17.04
C CYS A 194 0.46 -32.10 -17.54
N PRO A 195 -0.55 -31.80 -16.69
CA PRO A 195 -1.68 -30.97 -17.08
C PRO A 195 -1.28 -29.54 -17.50
N GLY A 196 -0.15 -29.04 -16.98
CA GLY A 196 0.42 -27.74 -17.33
C GLY A 196 0.82 -27.60 -18.80
N LYS A 197 0.97 -28.71 -19.54
CA LYS A 197 1.22 -28.70 -20.99
C LYS A 197 0.07 -28.04 -21.75
N MET A 198 -1.17 -28.17 -21.28
CA MET A 198 -2.35 -27.63 -21.96
C MET A 198 -2.60 -26.14 -21.69
N LEU A 199 -1.75 -25.51 -20.87
CA LEU A 199 -1.87 -24.10 -20.51
C LEU A 199 -1.21 -23.19 -21.54
N THR A 200 -1.68 -21.94 -21.59
CA THR A 200 -1.06 -20.87 -22.37
C THR A 200 -0.57 -19.75 -21.44
N MET A 201 0.18 -18.79 -21.99
CA MET A 201 0.60 -17.61 -21.21
C MET A 201 -0.57 -16.69 -20.85
N ALA A 202 -1.71 -16.78 -21.55
CA ALA A 202 -2.90 -15.98 -21.25
C ALA A 202 -3.70 -16.50 -20.05
N THR A 203 -3.43 -17.74 -19.60
CA THR A 203 -4.17 -18.42 -18.53
C THR A 203 -3.33 -18.55 -17.26
N GLN A 204 -2.76 -17.43 -16.79
CA GLN A 204 -2.07 -17.35 -15.49
C GLN A 204 -3.09 -17.13 -14.36
N GLY A 205 -2.87 -17.79 -13.23
CA GLY A 205 -3.71 -17.74 -12.03
C GLY A 205 -3.09 -16.98 -10.86
N ILE A 206 -1.76 -16.86 -10.75
CA ILE A 206 -1.11 -16.32 -9.53
C ILE A 206 -1.53 -14.88 -9.21
N SER A 207 -1.66 -14.03 -10.25
CA SER A 207 -2.09 -12.64 -10.10
C SER A 207 -3.56 -12.50 -9.70
N LEU A 208 -4.40 -13.50 -10.01
CA LEU A 208 -5.80 -13.55 -9.62
C LEU A 208 -5.97 -14.13 -8.22
N ALA A 209 -5.18 -15.15 -7.87
CA ALA A 209 -5.19 -15.77 -6.55
C ALA A 209 -4.80 -14.79 -5.43
N GLY A 210 -3.99 -13.76 -5.73
CA GLY A 210 -3.62 -12.72 -4.77
C GLY A 210 -4.78 -11.85 -4.26
N TYR A 211 -5.92 -11.81 -4.98
CA TYR A 211 -7.14 -11.13 -4.58
C TYR A 211 -8.09 -12.01 -3.74
N LEU A 212 -7.68 -13.23 -3.40
CA LEU A 212 -8.45 -14.10 -2.51
C LEU A 212 -7.97 -13.91 -1.06
N PRO A 213 -8.88 -13.81 -0.07
CA PRO A 213 -8.52 -13.90 1.34
C PRO A 213 -7.74 -15.20 1.62
N LEU A 214 -6.76 -15.17 2.53
CA LEU A 214 -5.84 -16.30 2.72
C LEU A 214 -6.58 -17.58 3.13
N GLU A 215 -7.59 -17.48 3.97
CA GLU A 215 -8.43 -18.61 4.40
C GLU A 215 -9.16 -19.22 3.19
N LYS A 216 -9.68 -18.36 2.30
CA LYS A 216 -10.37 -18.77 1.07
C LYS A 216 -9.41 -19.40 0.08
N LEU A 217 -8.22 -18.83 -0.07
CA LEU A 217 -7.16 -19.34 -0.93
C LEU A 217 -6.72 -20.74 -0.47
N SER A 218 -6.52 -20.93 0.84
CA SER A 218 -6.19 -22.22 1.45
C SER A 218 -7.30 -23.26 1.22
N GLU A 219 -8.56 -22.92 1.53
CA GLU A 219 -9.72 -23.79 1.31
C GLU A 219 -9.83 -24.24 -0.17
N LEU A 220 -9.70 -23.27 -1.10
CA LEU A 220 -9.78 -23.53 -2.53
C LEU A 220 -8.60 -24.35 -3.03
N PHE A 221 -7.40 -24.17 -2.46
CA PHE A 221 -6.23 -24.97 -2.79
C PHE A 221 -6.43 -26.43 -2.39
N GLY A 222 -6.90 -26.68 -1.16
CA GLY A 222 -7.25 -28.04 -0.71
C GLY A 222 -8.27 -28.73 -1.63
N LYS A 223 -9.32 -28.00 -2.01
CA LYS A 223 -10.34 -28.48 -2.97
C LYS A 223 -9.77 -28.73 -4.36
N ALA A 224 -8.93 -27.81 -4.87
CA ALA A 224 -8.30 -27.94 -6.19
C ALA A 224 -7.40 -29.17 -6.24
N MET A 225 -6.58 -29.39 -5.20
CA MET A 225 -5.69 -30.55 -5.12
C MET A 225 -6.45 -31.87 -4.90
N SER A 226 -7.66 -31.83 -4.34
CA SER A 226 -8.53 -33.01 -4.25
C SER A 226 -9.29 -33.31 -5.56
N ALA A 227 -9.45 -32.32 -6.43
CA ALA A 227 -10.21 -32.42 -7.69
C ALA A 227 -9.30 -32.36 -8.94
N GLN A 228 -8.03 -32.76 -8.82
CA GLN A 228 -7.01 -32.62 -9.87
C GLN A 228 -7.45 -33.21 -11.21
N GLU A 229 -7.99 -34.43 -11.23
CA GLU A 229 -8.40 -35.11 -12.48
C GLU A 229 -9.48 -34.32 -13.23
N LYS A 230 -10.51 -33.84 -12.52
CA LYS A 230 -11.59 -33.05 -13.11
C LYS A 230 -11.08 -31.72 -13.67
N LEU A 231 -10.18 -31.05 -12.95
CA LEU A 231 -9.60 -29.79 -13.39
C LEU A 231 -8.63 -30.01 -14.57
N ALA A 232 -7.84 -31.08 -14.56
CA ALA A 232 -6.98 -31.50 -15.67
C ALA A 232 -7.79 -31.75 -16.95
N ASN A 233 -8.91 -32.46 -16.87
CA ASN A 233 -9.80 -32.69 -18.00
C ASN A 233 -10.40 -31.37 -18.54
N THR A 234 -10.70 -30.43 -17.65
CA THR A 234 -11.16 -29.08 -18.05
C THR A 234 -10.07 -28.31 -18.79
N MET A 235 -8.82 -28.42 -18.37
CA MET A 235 -7.67 -27.80 -19.04
C MET A 235 -7.40 -28.43 -20.41
N ALA A 236 -7.51 -29.76 -20.52
CA ALA A 236 -7.34 -30.48 -21.78
C ALA A 236 -8.39 -30.09 -22.84
N ALA A 237 -9.61 -29.72 -22.41
CA ALA A 237 -10.66 -29.22 -23.29
C ALA A 237 -10.40 -27.78 -23.82
N GLY A 238 -9.40 -27.09 -23.29
CA GLY A 238 -9.09 -25.70 -23.61
C GLY A 238 -9.77 -24.71 -22.67
N LEU A 239 -8.99 -23.76 -22.16
CA LEU A 239 -9.47 -22.71 -21.26
C LEU A 239 -9.52 -21.34 -21.95
N THR A 240 -10.60 -20.62 -21.71
CA THR A 240 -10.71 -19.19 -22.04
C THR A 240 -10.38 -18.33 -20.82
N VAL A 241 -9.89 -17.11 -21.06
CA VAL A 241 -9.61 -16.14 -19.98
C VAL A 241 -10.86 -15.84 -19.14
N SER A 242 -12.04 -15.83 -19.77
CA SER A 242 -13.33 -15.61 -19.08
C SER A 242 -13.63 -16.72 -18.08
N GLN A 243 -13.41 -17.99 -18.45
CA GLN A 243 -13.63 -19.12 -17.55
C GLN A 243 -12.70 -19.06 -16.34
N VAL A 244 -11.44 -18.65 -16.52
CA VAL A 244 -10.50 -18.46 -15.41
C VAL A 244 -10.99 -17.37 -14.46
N ARG A 245 -11.42 -16.21 -14.98
CA ARG A 245 -11.92 -15.10 -14.14
C ARG A 245 -13.18 -15.46 -13.35
N GLN A 246 -14.04 -16.33 -13.88
CA GLN A 246 -15.30 -16.71 -13.23
C GLN A 246 -15.16 -17.85 -12.21
N SER A 247 -14.03 -18.55 -12.18
CA SER A 247 -13.83 -19.74 -11.35
C SER A 247 -12.66 -19.58 -10.38
N PRO A 248 -12.91 -19.22 -9.11
CA PRO A 248 -11.84 -19.08 -8.11
C PRO A 248 -11.03 -20.35 -7.90
N ILE A 249 -11.66 -21.53 -7.92
CA ILE A 249 -10.94 -22.81 -7.81
C ILE A 249 -9.97 -23.02 -8.99
N LEU A 250 -10.35 -22.58 -10.19
CA LEU A 250 -9.48 -22.66 -11.36
C LEU A 250 -8.33 -21.66 -11.24
N GLN A 251 -8.57 -20.44 -10.73
CA GLN A 251 -7.51 -19.45 -10.48
C GLN A 251 -6.43 -20.02 -9.55
N VAL A 252 -6.85 -20.63 -8.44
CA VAL A 252 -5.93 -21.22 -7.46
C VAL A 252 -5.19 -22.43 -8.05
N TYR A 253 -5.88 -23.28 -8.81
CA TYR A 253 -5.24 -24.42 -9.46
C TYR A 253 -4.20 -23.99 -10.49
N LEU A 254 -4.52 -22.98 -11.31
CA LEU A 254 -3.59 -22.41 -12.30
C LEU A 254 -2.41 -21.68 -11.64
N ALA A 255 -2.65 -20.97 -10.53
CA ALA A 255 -1.61 -20.31 -9.74
C ALA A 255 -0.52 -21.28 -9.28
N TYR A 256 -0.88 -22.53 -8.95
CA TYR A 256 0.11 -23.56 -8.62
C TYR A 256 1.04 -23.87 -9.80
N PHE A 257 0.52 -23.97 -11.02
CA PHE A 257 1.37 -24.16 -12.20
C PHE A 257 2.25 -22.94 -12.46
N ASP A 258 1.82 -21.73 -12.12
CA ASP A 258 2.62 -20.53 -12.32
C ASP A 258 3.88 -20.47 -11.43
N LEU A 259 3.91 -21.18 -10.29
CA LEU A 259 5.10 -21.31 -9.42
C LEU A 259 6.35 -21.75 -10.19
N ASN A 260 6.13 -22.60 -11.19
CA ASN A 260 7.17 -23.22 -12.00
C ASN A 260 6.99 -22.84 -13.49
N LEU A 261 6.44 -21.65 -13.78
CA LEU A 261 6.10 -21.20 -15.13
C LEU A 261 7.25 -21.35 -16.13
N VAL A 262 8.45 -20.90 -15.74
CA VAL A 262 9.66 -20.92 -16.60
C VAL A 262 9.97 -22.32 -17.12
N TYR A 263 9.66 -23.36 -16.35
CA TYR A 263 10.02 -24.73 -16.67
C TYR A 263 9.05 -25.40 -17.65
N GLN A 264 7.91 -24.79 -17.96
CA GLN A 264 6.85 -25.41 -18.75
C GLN A 264 6.97 -25.14 -20.26
N PRO A 265 6.41 -26.03 -21.12
CA PRO A 265 6.38 -25.82 -22.57
C PRO A 265 5.72 -24.50 -23.00
N ARG A 266 4.71 -24.01 -22.26
CA ARG A 266 4.09 -22.71 -22.53
C ARG A 266 5.05 -21.53 -22.44
N PHE A 267 6.05 -21.61 -21.55
CA PHE A 267 7.07 -20.58 -21.44
C PHE A 267 8.08 -20.70 -22.58
N LEU A 268 8.51 -21.92 -22.95
CA LEU A 268 9.36 -22.18 -24.13
C LEU A 268 8.72 -21.59 -25.40
N TRP A 269 7.42 -21.81 -25.57
CA TRP A 269 6.65 -21.21 -26.65
C TRP A 269 6.75 -19.69 -26.62
N ASN A 270 6.46 -19.08 -25.48
CA ASN A 270 6.45 -17.61 -25.39
C ASN A 270 7.83 -17.01 -25.62
N ILE A 271 8.88 -17.51 -24.96
CA ILE A 271 10.24 -16.96 -25.11
C ILE A 271 10.75 -17.08 -26.55
N ALA A 272 10.36 -18.15 -27.26
CA ALA A 272 10.73 -18.34 -28.65
C ALA A 272 10.08 -17.31 -29.57
N PHE A 273 8.83 -16.90 -29.34
CA PHE A 273 8.06 -16.05 -30.26
C PHE A 273 7.80 -14.61 -29.76
N ASN A 274 8.24 -14.26 -28.56
CA ASN A 274 8.14 -12.91 -28.01
C ASN A 274 9.21 -11.98 -28.60
N SER A 275 8.80 -10.77 -29.03
CA SER A 275 9.68 -9.72 -29.56
C SER A 275 10.68 -9.20 -28.55
N SER A 276 10.33 -9.22 -27.26
CA SER A 276 11.15 -8.61 -26.24
C SER A 276 12.45 -9.39 -26.02
N SER A 277 13.51 -8.62 -25.82
CA SER A 277 14.80 -9.12 -25.33
C SER A 277 14.90 -9.05 -23.81
N LYS A 278 13.99 -8.33 -23.14
CA LYS A 278 13.99 -8.15 -21.69
C LYS A 278 13.23 -9.28 -21.00
N TRP A 279 13.84 -9.90 -20.00
CA TRP A 279 13.25 -11.03 -19.27
C TRP A 279 11.89 -10.71 -18.64
N GLU A 280 11.73 -9.52 -18.06
CA GLU A 280 10.53 -9.08 -17.34
C GLU A 280 9.28 -9.00 -18.24
N GLU A 281 9.48 -8.88 -19.56
CA GLU A 281 8.40 -8.78 -20.54
C GLU A 281 8.03 -10.16 -21.12
N LEU A 282 8.81 -11.21 -20.83
CA LEU A 282 8.60 -12.58 -21.34
C LEU A 282 7.46 -13.33 -20.66
N THR A 283 6.87 -12.77 -19.60
CA THR A 283 5.66 -13.33 -18.96
C THR A 283 4.38 -12.80 -19.60
N LYS A 284 4.47 -11.77 -20.46
CA LYS A 284 3.34 -11.19 -21.19
C LYS A 284 3.07 -11.94 -22.50
N PRO A 285 1.80 -12.09 -22.92
CA PRO A 285 1.43 -12.76 -24.16
C PRO A 285 1.60 -11.84 -25.39
N ASP A 286 2.73 -11.16 -25.53
CA ASP A 286 3.04 -10.28 -26.66
C ASP A 286 3.84 -11.07 -27.70
N MET A 287 3.15 -11.61 -28.70
CA MET A 287 3.75 -12.44 -29.75
C MET A 287 3.92 -11.64 -31.04
N VAL A 288 5.04 -11.86 -31.73
CA VAL A 288 5.22 -11.41 -33.12
C VAL A 288 4.86 -12.55 -34.06
N SER A 289 4.20 -12.22 -35.17
CA SER A 289 4.07 -13.16 -36.29
C SER A 289 5.45 -13.43 -36.91
N VAL A 290 6.10 -14.51 -36.50
CA VAL A 290 7.39 -14.94 -37.07
C VAL A 290 7.20 -16.19 -37.91
N ASP A 291 7.77 -16.21 -39.11
CA ASP A 291 7.82 -17.35 -40.04
C ASP A 291 8.69 -18.50 -39.52
N SER A 292 8.24 -19.22 -38.49
CA SER A 292 8.86 -20.47 -38.01
C SER A 292 7.77 -21.52 -37.81
N HIS A 293 7.24 -21.99 -38.95
CA HIS A 293 6.15 -22.97 -39.00
C HIS A 293 6.56 -24.30 -38.35
N SER A 294 7.78 -24.77 -38.61
CA SER A 294 8.28 -26.06 -38.09
C SER A 294 8.44 -26.02 -36.57
N LEU A 295 9.00 -24.95 -35.97
CA LEU A 295 9.06 -24.80 -34.51
C LEU A 295 7.67 -24.74 -33.87
N HIS A 296 6.76 -23.96 -34.45
CA HIS A 296 5.40 -23.80 -33.95
C HIS A 296 4.66 -25.14 -33.91
N LEU A 297 4.66 -25.86 -35.04
CA LEU A 297 4.06 -27.20 -35.11
C LEU A 297 4.78 -28.20 -34.19
N GLY A 298 6.11 -28.15 -34.10
CA GLY A 298 6.88 -29.05 -33.25
C GLY A 298 6.54 -28.89 -31.76
N LEU A 299 6.39 -27.65 -31.30
CA LEU A 299 5.95 -27.36 -29.93
C LEU A 299 4.49 -27.77 -29.69
N ASP A 300 3.61 -27.67 -30.69
CA ASP A 300 2.24 -28.17 -30.60
C ASP A 300 2.20 -29.70 -30.52
N CYS A 301 3.00 -30.39 -31.34
CA CYS A 301 3.18 -31.84 -31.27
C CYS A 301 3.71 -32.27 -29.89
N LEU A 302 4.73 -31.59 -29.35
CA LEU A 302 5.24 -31.83 -27.99
C LEU A 302 4.13 -31.65 -26.95
N ARG A 303 3.34 -30.56 -27.06
CA ARG A 303 2.23 -30.26 -26.16
C ARG A 303 1.21 -31.41 -26.08
N VAL A 304 0.89 -32.04 -27.21
CA VAL A 304 -0.06 -33.17 -27.26
C VAL A 304 0.58 -34.55 -27.15
N GLY A 305 1.89 -34.63 -26.92
CA GLY A 305 2.63 -35.90 -26.73
C GLY A 305 2.97 -36.65 -28.03
N GLN A 306 2.91 -35.99 -29.19
CA GLN A 306 3.34 -36.56 -30.48
C GLN A 306 4.87 -36.42 -30.64
N HIS A 307 5.63 -37.12 -29.79
CA HIS A 307 7.09 -36.95 -29.68
C HIS A 307 7.86 -37.18 -30.97
N ALA A 308 7.49 -38.21 -31.76
CA ALA A 308 8.19 -38.52 -33.01
C ALA A 308 8.05 -37.38 -34.04
N GLN A 309 6.84 -36.85 -34.22
CA GLN A 309 6.60 -35.73 -35.13
C GLN A 309 7.26 -34.44 -34.63
N ALA A 310 7.22 -34.21 -33.31
CA ALA A 310 7.89 -33.07 -32.70
C ALA A 310 9.42 -33.12 -32.94
N GLU A 311 10.05 -34.28 -32.79
CA GLU A 311 11.48 -34.48 -33.03
C GLU A 311 11.85 -34.15 -34.48
N ASP A 312 11.10 -34.68 -35.45
CA ASP A 312 11.34 -34.41 -36.88
C ASP A 312 11.25 -32.91 -37.20
N LEU A 313 10.23 -32.22 -36.65
CA LEU A 313 10.02 -30.78 -36.83
C LEU A 313 11.10 -29.93 -36.15
N PHE A 314 11.60 -30.32 -34.98
CA PHE A 314 12.72 -29.65 -34.32
C PHE A 314 14.02 -29.84 -35.09
N VAL A 315 14.29 -31.05 -35.61
CA VAL A 315 15.46 -31.30 -36.47
C VAL A 315 15.39 -30.48 -37.76
N GLU A 316 14.20 -30.35 -38.36
CA GLU A 316 13.98 -29.50 -39.52
C GLU A 316 14.27 -28.03 -39.21
N GLU A 317 13.73 -27.50 -38.11
CA GLU A 317 13.96 -26.11 -37.67
C GLU A 317 15.46 -25.85 -37.41
N SER A 318 16.16 -26.79 -36.77
CA SER A 318 17.60 -26.69 -36.53
C SER A 318 18.44 -26.64 -37.82
N ARG A 319 17.96 -27.23 -38.92
CA ARG A 319 18.64 -27.23 -40.23
C ARG A 319 18.31 -26.01 -41.08
N ARG A 320 17.25 -25.27 -40.75
CA ARG A 320 16.78 -24.13 -41.54
C ARG A 320 17.73 -22.93 -41.44
N PRO A 321 18.05 -22.24 -42.55
CA PRO A 321 18.76 -20.97 -42.49
C PRO A 321 17.95 -19.94 -41.70
N LYS A 322 18.55 -19.32 -40.68
CA LYS A 322 17.89 -18.45 -39.68
C LYS A 322 16.83 -19.16 -38.82
N GLY A 323 16.87 -20.50 -38.77
CA GLY A 323 16.05 -21.28 -37.86
C GLY A 323 16.38 -21.00 -36.40
N LYS A 324 15.40 -21.20 -35.53
CA LYS A 324 15.47 -21.00 -34.08
C LYS A 324 16.09 -22.21 -33.37
N ASN A 325 17.33 -22.53 -33.75
CA ASN A 325 18.01 -23.77 -33.35
C ASN A 325 18.13 -23.95 -31.82
N PHE A 326 18.38 -22.87 -31.06
CA PHE A 326 18.42 -22.93 -29.59
C PHE A 326 17.10 -23.46 -29.02
N TYR A 327 15.96 -22.86 -29.42
CA TYR A 327 14.64 -23.25 -28.92
C TYR A 327 14.23 -24.66 -29.40
N ALA A 328 14.57 -25.03 -30.63
CA ALA A 328 14.38 -26.39 -31.12
C ALA A 328 15.17 -27.42 -30.27
N THR A 329 16.41 -27.09 -29.88
CA THR A 329 17.23 -27.95 -29.00
C THR A 329 16.61 -28.10 -27.61
N ILE A 330 16.04 -27.03 -27.02
CA ILE A 330 15.26 -27.14 -25.78
C ILE A 330 14.01 -28.01 -25.98
N GLY A 331 13.32 -27.89 -27.11
CA GLY A 331 12.20 -28.77 -27.47
C GLY A 331 12.58 -30.25 -27.46
N ARG A 332 13.75 -30.59 -28.01
CA ARG A 332 14.31 -31.96 -27.98
C ARG A 332 14.70 -32.40 -26.58
N ALA A 333 15.22 -31.49 -25.74
CA ALA A 333 15.45 -31.76 -24.33
C ALA A 333 14.13 -32.12 -23.61
N PHE A 334 13.03 -31.41 -23.89
CA PHE A 334 11.71 -31.72 -23.35
C PHE A 334 11.14 -33.06 -23.88
N ILE A 335 11.41 -33.43 -25.14
CA ILE A 335 11.09 -34.78 -25.63
C ILE A 335 11.87 -35.85 -24.83
N ALA A 336 13.18 -35.66 -24.65
CA ALA A 336 14.01 -36.58 -23.89
C ALA A 336 13.52 -36.71 -22.43
N LEU A 337 13.15 -35.59 -21.81
CA LEU A 337 12.54 -35.55 -20.48
C LEU A 337 11.24 -36.37 -20.42
N GLU A 338 10.32 -36.16 -21.36
CA GLU A 338 9.02 -36.86 -21.36
C GLU A 338 9.15 -38.35 -21.67
N LEU A 339 10.21 -38.75 -22.38
CA LEU A 339 10.55 -40.15 -22.67
C LEU A 339 11.49 -40.77 -21.62
N GLU A 340 11.78 -40.06 -20.51
CA GLU A 340 12.66 -40.53 -19.42
C GLU A 340 14.08 -40.91 -19.91
N ARG A 341 14.57 -40.22 -20.94
CA ARG A 341 15.92 -40.39 -21.52
C ARG A 341 16.90 -39.41 -20.90
N ASP A 342 17.29 -39.75 -19.68
CA ASP A 342 18.11 -38.91 -18.81
C ASP A 342 19.45 -38.44 -19.41
N ASN A 343 20.15 -39.30 -20.13
CA ASN A 343 21.44 -38.94 -20.77
C ASN A 343 21.24 -37.99 -21.95
N ASP A 344 20.18 -38.21 -22.74
CA ASP A 344 19.86 -37.36 -23.89
C ASP A 344 19.42 -35.97 -23.41
N LEU A 345 18.65 -35.92 -22.31
CA LEU A 345 18.25 -34.68 -21.66
C LEU A 345 19.47 -33.84 -21.23
N GLU A 346 20.44 -34.45 -20.52
CA GLU A 346 21.67 -33.76 -20.12
C GLU A 346 22.41 -33.22 -21.34
N HIS A 347 22.61 -34.07 -22.35
CA HIS A 347 23.30 -33.72 -23.58
C HIS A 347 22.65 -32.53 -24.30
N PHE A 348 21.31 -32.52 -24.44
CA PHE A 348 20.62 -31.41 -25.10
C PHE A 348 20.66 -30.13 -24.27
N LEU A 349 20.60 -30.19 -22.94
CA LEU A 349 20.73 -29.01 -22.09
C LEU A 349 22.14 -28.42 -22.16
N GLU A 350 23.18 -29.24 -22.12
CA GLU A 350 24.58 -28.80 -22.30
C GLU A 350 24.80 -28.19 -23.69
N HIS A 351 24.29 -28.84 -24.74
CA HIS A 351 24.40 -28.33 -26.09
C HIS A 351 23.67 -26.99 -26.26
N ALA A 352 22.47 -26.86 -25.71
CA ALA A 352 21.73 -25.59 -25.72
C ALA A 352 22.47 -24.48 -24.97
N ALA A 353 23.18 -24.78 -23.88
CA ALA A 353 23.96 -23.81 -23.14
C ALA A 353 25.12 -23.23 -23.98
N ILE A 354 25.75 -24.06 -24.81
CA ILE A 354 26.81 -23.62 -25.75
C ILE A 354 26.21 -22.73 -26.86
N MET A 355 24.98 -22.99 -27.28
CA MET A 355 24.30 -22.25 -28.34
C MET A 355 23.67 -20.91 -27.90
N ALA A 356 23.50 -20.71 -26.59
CA ALA A 356 22.83 -19.54 -26.04
C ALA A 356 23.62 -18.25 -26.34
N ASN A 357 23.07 -17.40 -27.20
CA ASN A 357 23.77 -16.22 -27.69
C ASN A 357 23.28 -14.94 -27.00
N SER A 358 21.99 -14.86 -26.69
CA SER A 358 21.37 -13.72 -26.01
C SER A 358 21.25 -13.93 -24.50
N ASP A 359 21.13 -12.82 -23.76
CA ASP A 359 20.97 -12.87 -22.30
C ASP A 359 19.73 -13.66 -21.88
N LYS A 360 18.59 -13.51 -22.59
CA LYS A 360 17.39 -14.28 -22.31
C LYS A 360 17.58 -15.79 -22.52
N GLU A 361 18.34 -16.20 -23.53
CA GLU A 361 18.65 -17.61 -23.78
C GLU A 361 19.56 -18.17 -22.69
N LYS A 362 20.61 -17.42 -22.30
CA LYS A 362 21.54 -17.79 -21.23
C LYS A 362 20.84 -17.95 -19.88
N ILE A 363 19.98 -17.00 -19.53
CA ILE A 363 19.17 -17.07 -18.30
C ILE A 363 18.24 -18.29 -18.37
N TYR A 364 17.57 -18.50 -19.51
CA TYR A 364 16.60 -19.57 -19.65
C TYR A 364 17.23 -20.95 -19.49
N ILE A 365 18.31 -21.24 -20.22
CA ILE A 365 18.98 -22.54 -20.12
C ILE A 365 19.57 -22.78 -18.73
N ALA A 366 20.15 -21.75 -18.11
CA ALA A 366 20.71 -21.87 -16.77
C ALA A 366 19.64 -22.16 -15.71
N LEU A 367 18.44 -21.59 -15.83
CA LEU A 367 17.31 -21.94 -14.96
C LEU A 367 16.87 -23.39 -15.18
N LEU A 368 16.75 -23.85 -16.44
CA LEU A 368 16.42 -25.25 -16.76
C LEU A 368 17.45 -26.22 -16.17
N GLN A 369 18.75 -25.94 -16.34
CA GLN A 369 19.84 -26.73 -15.77
C GLN A 369 19.82 -26.74 -14.24
N SER A 370 19.58 -25.58 -13.59
CA SER A 370 19.45 -25.50 -12.13
C SER A 370 18.33 -26.41 -11.62
N ARG A 371 17.20 -26.46 -12.32
CA ARG A 371 16.11 -27.36 -11.97
C ARG A 371 16.45 -28.83 -12.19
N TYR A 372 17.04 -29.15 -13.34
CA TYR A 372 17.48 -30.49 -13.68
C TYR A 372 18.40 -31.08 -12.60
N TYR A 373 19.47 -30.36 -12.23
CA TYR A 373 20.42 -30.83 -11.23
C TYR A 373 19.81 -30.95 -9.83
N ALA A 374 18.92 -30.02 -9.46
CA ALA A 374 18.26 -30.06 -8.16
C ALA A 374 17.31 -31.25 -7.99
N LEU A 375 16.57 -31.62 -9.04
CA LEU A 375 15.71 -32.81 -9.02
C LEU A 375 16.51 -34.11 -8.86
N ARG A 376 17.78 -34.10 -9.26
CA ARG A 376 18.75 -35.17 -9.03
C ARG A 376 19.54 -35.05 -7.74
N LYS A 377 19.20 -34.07 -6.88
CA LYS A 377 19.88 -33.78 -5.61
C LYS A 377 21.36 -33.37 -5.76
N ASP A 378 21.76 -32.92 -6.95
CA ASP A 378 23.07 -32.27 -7.18
C ASP A 378 22.93 -30.76 -6.94
N HIS A 379 22.85 -30.38 -5.67
CA HIS A 379 22.64 -28.98 -5.26
C HIS A 379 23.81 -28.07 -5.65
N TRP A 380 25.02 -28.62 -5.77
CA TRP A 380 26.21 -27.86 -6.17
C TRP A 380 26.12 -27.44 -7.64
N LYS A 381 25.87 -28.37 -8.57
CA LYS A 381 25.67 -28.02 -9.98
C LYS A 381 24.43 -27.15 -10.18
N ALA A 382 23.38 -27.37 -9.38
CA ALA A 382 22.18 -26.54 -9.42
C ALA A 382 22.46 -25.08 -9.04
N GLY A 383 23.31 -24.85 -8.03
CA GLY A 383 23.78 -23.53 -7.61
C GLY A 383 24.71 -22.89 -8.66
N HIS A 384 25.65 -23.64 -9.20
CA HIS A 384 26.55 -23.16 -10.26
C HIS A 384 25.79 -22.69 -11.52
N ALA A 385 24.71 -23.38 -11.87
CA ALA A 385 23.82 -22.93 -12.95
C ALA A 385 23.19 -21.56 -12.62
N LEU A 386 22.79 -21.30 -11.37
CA LEU A 386 22.29 -19.97 -10.97
C LEU A 386 23.37 -18.90 -10.99
N ASP A 387 24.62 -19.22 -10.68
CA ASP A 387 25.73 -18.26 -10.78
C ASP A 387 25.89 -17.73 -12.21
N THR A 388 25.60 -18.58 -13.21
CA THR A 388 25.54 -18.16 -14.62
C THR A 388 24.43 -17.12 -14.83
N VAL A 389 23.25 -17.31 -14.24
CA VAL A 389 22.16 -16.31 -14.28
C VAL A 389 22.62 -15.01 -13.62
N PHE A 390 23.21 -15.07 -12.42
CA PHE A 390 23.66 -13.89 -11.68
C PHE A 390 24.80 -13.14 -12.36
N SER A 391 25.61 -13.82 -13.18
CA SER A 391 26.63 -13.16 -14.01
C SER A 391 26.02 -12.27 -15.11
N VAL A 392 24.83 -12.62 -15.59
CA VAL A 392 24.07 -11.85 -16.59
C VAL A 392 23.17 -10.82 -15.91
N ARG A 393 22.43 -11.22 -14.87
CA ARG A 393 21.49 -10.37 -14.12
C ARG A 393 21.41 -10.79 -12.66
N ARG A 394 21.82 -9.90 -11.76
CA ARG A 394 21.92 -10.19 -10.31
C ARG A 394 20.59 -10.13 -9.57
N ASP A 395 19.65 -9.33 -10.05
CA ASP A 395 18.39 -8.96 -9.39
C ASP A 395 17.18 -9.72 -9.96
N LEU A 396 17.40 -10.84 -10.64
CA LEU A 396 16.32 -11.61 -11.25
C LEU A 396 15.52 -12.38 -10.19
N SER A 397 14.24 -12.03 -10.02
CA SER A 397 13.34 -12.60 -9.00
C SER A 397 13.25 -14.12 -9.05
N GLU A 398 13.15 -14.71 -10.23
CA GLU A 398 12.98 -16.15 -10.43
C GLU A 398 14.25 -16.91 -10.03
N ALA A 399 15.43 -16.34 -10.32
CA ALA A 399 16.71 -16.93 -9.91
C ALA A 399 16.96 -16.77 -8.41
N LEU A 400 16.64 -15.61 -7.83
CA LEU A 400 16.73 -15.37 -6.39
C LEU A 400 15.77 -16.29 -5.62
N TYR A 401 14.53 -16.45 -6.10
CA TYR A 401 13.56 -17.37 -5.50
C TYR A 401 14.01 -18.84 -5.65
N ARG A 402 14.58 -19.20 -6.81
CA ARG A 402 15.18 -20.54 -7.01
C ARG A 402 16.35 -20.78 -6.06
N GLN A 403 17.16 -19.77 -5.79
CA GLN A 403 18.25 -19.84 -4.80
C GLN A 403 17.70 -20.09 -3.39
N VAL A 404 16.58 -19.45 -3.01
CA VAL A 404 15.90 -19.74 -1.73
C VAL A 404 15.51 -21.22 -1.66
N GLN A 405 14.86 -21.76 -2.70
CA GLN A 405 14.47 -23.18 -2.73
C GLN A 405 15.69 -24.11 -2.56
N LEU A 406 16.81 -23.82 -3.22
CA LEU A 406 18.04 -24.61 -3.08
C LEU A 406 18.66 -24.50 -1.69
N MET A 407 18.65 -23.31 -1.08
CA MET A 407 19.20 -23.10 0.27
C MET A 407 18.37 -23.82 1.34
N VAL A 408 17.04 -23.89 1.18
CA VAL A 408 16.16 -24.68 2.05
C VAL A 408 16.51 -26.16 1.96
N GLN A 409 16.79 -26.67 0.76
CA GLN A 409 17.19 -28.07 0.57
C GLN A 409 18.61 -28.39 1.07
N GLY A 410 19.48 -27.37 1.19
CA GLY A 410 20.85 -27.49 1.68
C GLY A 410 21.06 -27.00 3.11
N ASP A 411 20.00 -26.99 3.94
CA ASP A 411 20.01 -26.63 5.37
C ASP A 411 20.53 -25.21 5.72
N MET A 412 20.53 -24.28 4.77
CA MET A 412 20.90 -22.86 4.99
C MET A 412 19.68 -22.00 5.37
N LEU A 413 18.97 -22.40 6.43
CA LEU A 413 17.65 -21.89 6.79
C LEU A 413 17.61 -20.38 7.02
N GLU A 414 18.49 -19.83 7.86
CA GLU A 414 18.48 -18.39 8.19
C GLU A 414 18.70 -17.50 6.95
N LYS A 415 19.65 -17.88 6.10
CA LYS A 415 19.97 -17.15 4.87
C LYS A 415 18.79 -17.21 3.89
N SER A 416 18.14 -18.38 3.78
CA SER A 416 16.97 -18.57 2.93
C SER A 416 15.79 -17.69 3.36
N LEU A 417 15.47 -17.64 4.67
CA LEU A 417 14.37 -16.84 5.19
C LEU A 417 14.63 -15.34 5.06
N ARG A 418 15.89 -14.90 5.26
CA ARG A 418 16.28 -13.50 5.07
C ARG A 418 16.08 -13.06 3.63
N GLN A 419 16.50 -13.88 2.67
CA GLN A 419 16.34 -13.60 1.25
C GLN A 419 14.87 -13.66 0.82
N LEU A 420 14.11 -14.64 1.30
CA LEU A 420 12.67 -14.74 1.05
C LEU A 420 11.92 -13.50 1.56
N ARG A 421 12.28 -12.99 2.74
CA ARG A 421 11.69 -11.77 3.31
C ARG A 421 11.85 -10.58 2.37
N ALA A 422 13.05 -10.37 1.83
CA ALA A 422 13.31 -9.29 0.88
C ALA A 422 12.49 -9.47 -0.40
N LEU A 423 12.48 -10.67 -0.96
CA LEU A 423 11.75 -10.98 -2.20
C LEU A 423 10.24 -10.75 -2.10
N VAL A 424 9.63 -11.15 -0.98
CA VAL A 424 8.19 -11.01 -0.73
C VAL A 424 7.79 -9.53 -0.55
N VAL A 425 8.70 -8.68 -0.06
CA VAL A 425 8.48 -7.22 0.02
C VAL A 425 8.52 -6.61 -1.37
N ASP A 426 9.50 -6.99 -2.19
CA ASP A 426 9.74 -6.39 -3.51
C ASP A 426 8.72 -6.85 -4.57
N ARG A 427 8.26 -8.11 -4.50
CA ARG A 427 7.37 -8.73 -5.49
C ARG A 427 6.19 -9.41 -4.82
N LYS A 428 5.01 -8.83 -4.98
CA LYS A 428 3.77 -9.33 -4.36
C LYS A 428 3.38 -10.75 -4.83
N GLU A 429 3.75 -11.14 -6.05
CA GLU A 429 3.53 -12.48 -6.60
C GLU A 429 4.29 -13.53 -5.79
N LEU A 430 5.47 -13.18 -5.26
CA LEU A 430 6.28 -14.10 -4.47
C LEU A 430 5.69 -14.36 -3.08
N PHE A 431 4.84 -13.47 -2.55
CA PHE A 431 4.05 -13.75 -1.35
C PHE A 431 3.14 -14.96 -1.57
N ILE A 432 2.35 -14.92 -2.65
CA ILE A 432 1.41 -15.99 -3.00
C ILE A 432 2.17 -17.25 -3.41
N ALA A 433 3.29 -17.10 -4.13
CA ALA A 433 4.13 -18.24 -4.49
C ALA A 433 4.65 -18.98 -3.26
N ALA A 434 5.28 -18.25 -2.32
CA ALA A 434 5.86 -18.83 -1.12
C ALA A 434 4.82 -19.51 -0.23
N LEU A 435 3.60 -18.96 -0.17
CA LEU A 435 2.49 -19.55 0.58
C LEU A 435 2.14 -20.95 0.04
N MET A 436 2.10 -21.11 -1.29
CA MET A 436 1.65 -22.32 -1.99
C MET A 436 2.76 -23.33 -2.31
N ASP A 437 4.03 -22.94 -2.22
CA ASP A 437 5.16 -23.70 -2.77
C ASP A 437 5.57 -24.91 -1.90
N PRO A 438 5.40 -26.16 -2.39
CA PRO A 438 5.79 -27.35 -1.65
C PRO A 438 7.29 -27.49 -1.39
N GLN A 439 8.15 -26.77 -2.13
CA GLN A 439 9.60 -26.81 -1.91
C GLN A 439 10.02 -26.11 -0.60
N LEU A 440 9.12 -25.31 0.00
CA LEU A 440 9.35 -24.65 1.29
C LEU A 440 8.79 -25.46 2.47
N LEU A 441 8.25 -26.67 2.25
CA LEU A 441 7.58 -27.46 3.29
C LEU A 441 8.49 -27.77 4.49
N ALA A 442 9.78 -28.03 4.25
CA ALA A 442 10.76 -28.28 5.32
C ALA A 442 10.92 -27.10 6.30
N VAL A 443 10.51 -25.89 5.88
CA VAL A 443 10.57 -24.65 6.65
C VAL A 443 9.22 -23.96 6.74
N ALA A 444 8.13 -24.73 6.65
CA ALA A 444 6.76 -24.24 6.62
C ALA A 444 6.45 -23.27 7.76
N GLY A 445 6.76 -23.64 9.00
CA GLY A 445 6.51 -22.82 10.18
C GLY A 445 7.18 -21.42 10.08
N PRO A 446 8.51 -21.34 9.93
CA PRO A 446 9.19 -20.06 9.77
C PRO A 446 8.75 -19.22 8.56
N VAL A 447 8.38 -19.87 7.46
CA VAL A 447 7.83 -19.17 6.27
C VAL A 447 6.46 -18.57 6.60
N GLU A 448 5.59 -19.31 7.30
CA GLU A 448 4.27 -18.82 7.70
C GLU A 448 4.35 -17.69 8.73
N ASP A 449 5.29 -17.75 9.68
CA ASP A 449 5.57 -16.64 10.60
C ASP A 449 5.96 -15.38 9.81
N LEU A 450 6.87 -15.52 8.84
CA LEU A 450 7.33 -14.42 7.99
C LEU A 450 6.17 -13.81 7.18
N LEU A 451 5.35 -14.65 6.55
CA LEU A 451 4.21 -14.20 5.74
C LEU A 451 3.11 -13.58 6.61
N SER A 452 2.85 -14.11 7.81
CA SER A 452 1.92 -13.53 8.79
C SER A 452 2.32 -12.11 9.17
N VAL A 453 3.58 -11.93 9.57
CA VAL A 453 4.11 -10.62 9.96
C VAL A 453 3.98 -9.64 8.80
N ARG A 454 4.32 -10.07 7.58
CA ARG A 454 4.17 -9.23 6.39
C ARG A 454 2.71 -8.84 6.12
N LEU A 455 1.77 -9.77 6.25
CA LEU A 455 0.35 -9.51 6.07
C LEU A 455 -0.17 -8.52 7.13
N GLN A 456 0.21 -8.71 8.39
CA GLN A 456 -0.18 -7.83 9.49
C GLN A 456 0.34 -6.41 9.29
N VAL A 457 1.62 -6.25 8.92
CA VAL A 457 2.21 -4.95 8.59
C VAL A 457 1.45 -4.29 7.45
N GLN A 458 1.12 -5.04 6.39
CA GLN A 458 0.38 -4.49 5.25
C GLN A 458 -1.05 -4.08 5.62
N ARG A 459 -1.69 -4.86 6.49
CA ARG A 459 -3.03 -4.55 7.01
C ARG A 459 -3.02 -3.26 7.82
N GLN A 460 -2.06 -3.11 8.71
CA GLN A 460 -1.92 -1.91 9.54
C GLN A 460 -1.63 -0.67 8.69
N GLU A 461 -0.74 -0.77 7.69
CA GLU A 461 -0.47 0.33 6.76
C GLU A 461 -1.71 0.73 5.95
N ALA A 462 -2.48 -0.26 5.46
CA ALA A 462 -3.72 -0.02 4.72
C ALA A 462 -4.77 0.66 5.61
N GLU A 463 -4.93 0.19 6.85
CA GLU A 463 -5.86 0.76 7.83
C GLU A 463 -5.49 2.21 8.19
N GLU A 464 -4.23 2.47 8.54
CA GLU A 464 -3.76 3.81 8.89
C GLU A 464 -3.96 4.82 7.75
N ASN A 465 -3.67 4.42 6.51
CA ASN A 465 -3.87 5.28 5.35
C ASN A 465 -5.35 5.49 5.03
N LEU A 466 -6.18 4.44 5.18
CA LEU A 466 -7.62 4.52 4.96
C LEU A 466 -8.30 5.43 5.99
N VAL A 467 -7.97 5.29 7.27
CA VAL A 467 -8.51 6.16 8.35
C VAL A 467 -8.17 7.63 8.08
N LYS A 468 -6.92 7.94 7.73
CA LYS A 468 -6.52 9.31 7.35
C LYS A 468 -7.31 9.84 6.16
N ALA A 469 -7.51 9.00 5.13
CA ALA A 469 -8.30 9.38 3.96
C ALA A 469 -9.79 9.61 4.34
N GLN A 470 -10.36 8.76 5.20
CA GLN A 470 -11.72 8.91 5.71
C GLN A 470 -11.90 10.23 6.46
N GLU A 471 -11.01 10.55 7.40
CA GLU A 471 -11.07 11.80 8.19
C GLU A 471 -11.06 13.03 7.29
N VAL A 472 -10.14 13.09 6.32
CA VAL A 472 -10.03 14.23 5.40
C VAL A 472 -11.23 14.31 4.46
N CYS A 473 -11.72 13.18 3.95
CA CYS A 473 -12.91 13.15 3.12
C CYS A 473 -14.17 13.57 3.90
N GLN A 474 -14.32 13.13 5.17
CA GLN A 474 -15.43 13.53 6.02
C GLN A 474 -15.42 15.03 6.31
N ASP A 475 -14.25 15.62 6.62
CA ASP A 475 -14.14 17.08 6.73
C ASP A 475 -14.53 17.73 5.41
N LEU A 476 -13.95 17.29 4.28
CA LEU A 476 -14.23 17.83 2.95
C LEU A 476 -15.70 17.76 2.54
N GLN A 477 -16.43 16.73 2.95
CA GLN A 477 -17.87 16.62 2.70
C GLN A 477 -18.65 17.78 3.31
N THR A 478 -18.19 18.32 4.44
CA THR A 478 -18.80 19.49 5.07
C THR A 478 -18.50 20.81 4.34
N TRP A 479 -17.59 20.82 3.36
CA TRP A 479 -17.29 22.03 2.58
C TRP A 479 -18.29 22.24 1.44
N PHE A 480 -18.90 21.19 0.92
CA PHE A 480 -19.78 21.24 -0.25
C PHE A 480 -21.23 20.94 0.10
N ALA A 481 -22.17 21.61 -0.56
CA ALA A 481 -23.56 21.17 -0.59
C ALA A 481 -23.70 19.87 -1.41
N GLU A 482 -24.74 19.06 -1.17
CA GLU A 482 -24.93 17.76 -1.83
C GLU A 482 -24.85 17.82 -3.36
N GLU A 483 -25.31 18.92 -3.96
CA GLU A 483 -25.35 19.12 -5.42
C GLU A 483 -23.99 19.48 -6.06
N ALA A 484 -23.04 20.01 -5.29
CA ALA A 484 -21.71 20.44 -5.74
C ALA A 484 -20.57 19.51 -5.27
N SER A 485 -20.93 18.41 -4.61
CA SER A 485 -20.00 17.47 -4.00
C SER A 485 -19.14 16.71 -5.03
N PRO A 486 -17.85 16.48 -4.78
CA PRO A 486 -16.98 15.65 -5.63
C PRO A 486 -17.36 14.16 -5.51
N ALA A 487 -18.47 13.76 -6.14
CA ALA A 487 -19.05 12.41 -6.03
C ALA A 487 -18.07 11.27 -6.34
N THR A 488 -17.10 11.48 -7.24
CA THR A 488 -16.08 10.49 -7.58
C THR A 488 -15.14 10.18 -6.41
N LEU A 489 -14.73 11.19 -5.65
CA LEU A 489 -13.84 11.03 -4.48
C LEU A 489 -14.49 10.18 -3.38
N PHE A 490 -15.79 10.39 -3.15
CA PHE A 490 -16.55 9.62 -2.16
C PHE A 490 -16.88 8.21 -2.63
N ALA A 491 -17.12 8.02 -3.93
CA ALA A 491 -17.26 6.69 -4.52
C ALA A 491 -15.95 5.90 -4.40
N ASP A 492 -14.81 6.53 -4.70
CA ASP A 492 -13.48 5.94 -4.56
C ASP A 492 -13.22 5.53 -3.10
N LEU A 493 -13.55 6.38 -2.12
CA LEU A 493 -13.43 6.04 -0.69
C LEU A 493 -14.28 4.81 -0.33
N SER A 494 -15.55 4.77 -0.74
CA SER A 494 -16.45 3.65 -0.46
C SER A 494 -15.94 2.34 -1.09
N ASP A 495 -15.35 2.41 -2.28
CA ASP A 495 -14.78 1.23 -2.93
C ASP A 495 -13.50 0.76 -2.24
N LEU A 496 -12.68 1.66 -1.70
CA LEU A 496 -11.53 1.31 -0.87
C LEU A 496 -11.95 0.65 0.45
N GLU A 497 -13.01 1.11 1.10
CA GLU A 497 -13.55 0.48 2.31
C GLU A 497 -14.02 -0.95 2.04
N LYS A 498 -14.72 -1.17 0.92
CA LYS A 498 -15.12 -2.52 0.48
C LYS A 498 -13.91 -3.41 0.17
N GLN A 499 -12.89 -2.87 -0.51
CA GLN A 499 -11.65 -3.61 -0.80
C GLN A 499 -10.89 -3.98 0.48
N PHE A 500 -10.77 -3.06 1.43
CA PHE A 500 -10.14 -3.31 2.72
C PHE A 500 -10.87 -4.42 3.50
N ALA A 501 -12.21 -4.41 3.47
CA ALA A 501 -13.02 -5.44 4.11
C ALA A 501 -12.86 -6.85 3.51
N GLN A 502 -12.50 -6.97 2.23
CA GLN A 502 -12.17 -8.26 1.61
C GLN A 502 -10.90 -8.86 2.22
N GLY A 503 -9.90 -8.03 2.52
CA GLY A 503 -8.73 -8.42 3.30
C GLY A 503 -7.77 -9.39 2.60
N SER A 504 -7.83 -9.50 1.26
CA SER A 504 -6.80 -10.24 0.52
C SER A 504 -5.47 -9.48 0.53
N TYR A 505 -4.36 -10.19 0.30
CA TYR A 505 -3.03 -9.56 0.33
C TYR A 505 -2.89 -8.44 -0.73
N TYR A 506 -3.48 -8.64 -1.93
CA TYR A 506 -3.41 -7.63 -2.98
C TYR A 506 -4.34 -6.45 -2.71
N ASP A 507 -5.52 -6.68 -2.13
CA ASP A 507 -6.41 -5.60 -1.74
C ASP A 507 -5.73 -4.68 -0.71
N LEU A 508 -5.05 -5.26 0.29
CA LEU A 508 -4.36 -4.46 1.31
C LEU A 508 -3.23 -3.60 0.72
N LEU A 509 -2.45 -4.14 -0.23
CA LEU A 509 -1.44 -3.37 -0.95
C LEU A 509 -2.06 -2.22 -1.76
N GLU A 510 -3.15 -2.49 -2.46
CA GLU A 510 -3.83 -1.49 -3.28
C GLU A 510 -4.50 -0.42 -2.43
N VAL A 511 -5.16 -0.79 -1.32
CA VAL A 511 -5.78 0.15 -0.38
C VAL A 511 -4.71 1.06 0.23
N ALA A 512 -3.59 0.51 0.70
CA ALA A 512 -2.50 1.31 1.25
C ALA A 512 -2.02 2.39 0.27
N HIS A 513 -1.85 2.03 -1.01
CA HIS A 513 -1.41 2.96 -2.04
C HIS A 513 -2.50 3.95 -2.49
N LYS A 514 -3.70 3.45 -2.81
CA LYS A 514 -4.80 4.26 -3.33
C LYS A 514 -5.36 5.21 -2.27
N ALA A 515 -5.40 4.82 -0.99
CA ALA A 515 -5.81 5.71 0.09
C ALA A 515 -4.85 6.91 0.22
N GLN A 516 -3.54 6.72 0.06
CA GLN A 516 -2.59 7.84 0.01
C GLN A 516 -2.80 8.74 -1.22
N ALA A 517 -3.11 8.15 -2.38
CA ALA A 517 -3.41 8.93 -3.58
C ALA A 517 -4.69 9.76 -3.39
N LEU A 518 -5.72 9.16 -2.78
CA LEU A 518 -6.98 9.81 -2.43
C LEU A 518 -6.75 10.96 -1.45
N LEU A 519 -5.98 10.73 -0.38
CA LEU A 519 -5.60 11.75 0.59
C LEU A 519 -4.95 12.97 -0.07
N ARG A 520 -4.00 12.74 -1.00
CA ARG A 520 -3.36 13.81 -1.76
C ARG A 520 -4.33 14.53 -2.69
N ALA A 521 -5.27 13.82 -3.31
CA ALA A 521 -6.31 14.41 -4.15
C ALA A 521 -7.26 15.29 -3.31
N SER A 522 -7.65 14.84 -2.11
CA SER A 522 -8.48 15.60 -1.18
C SER A 522 -7.79 16.89 -0.74
N TYR A 523 -6.51 16.86 -0.37
CA TYR A 523 -5.76 18.07 0.00
C TYR A 523 -5.64 19.07 -1.16
N ARG A 524 -5.37 18.60 -2.38
CA ARG A 524 -5.34 19.46 -3.56
C ARG A 524 -6.69 20.12 -3.83
N LEU A 525 -7.79 19.37 -3.64
CA LEU A 525 -9.12 19.92 -3.80
C LEU A 525 -9.43 20.97 -2.72
N GLN A 526 -9.03 20.73 -1.46
CA GLN A 526 -9.12 21.72 -0.39
C GLN A 526 -8.36 23.01 -0.73
N GLU A 527 -7.10 22.89 -1.17
CA GLU A 527 -6.26 24.02 -1.57
C GLU A 527 -6.90 24.83 -2.70
N ASN A 528 -7.33 24.18 -3.78
CA ASN A 528 -8.02 24.86 -4.89
C ASN A 528 -9.31 25.57 -4.44
N THR A 529 -10.04 24.97 -3.49
CA THR A 529 -11.29 25.52 -2.96
C THR A 529 -11.01 26.74 -2.07
N LEU A 530 -9.93 26.72 -1.30
CA LEU A 530 -9.45 27.86 -0.51
C LEU A 530 -8.99 29.01 -1.39
N ASP A 531 -8.22 28.73 -2.45
CA ASP A 531 -7.76 29.75 -3.39
C ASP A 531 -8.92 30.43 -4.10
N ALA A 532 -9.92 29.64 -4.53
CA ALA A 532 -11.16 30.18 -5.12
C ALA A 532 -11.93 31.06 -4.12
N LEU A 533 -12.04 30.64 -2.86
CA LEU A 533 -12.68 31.44 -1.81
C LEU A 533 -11.94 32.77 -1.56
N GLN A 534 -10.62 32.75 -1.49
CA GLN A 534 -9.81 33.95 -1.30
C GLN A 534 -9.95 34.92 -2.48
N ALA A 535 -9.97 34.39 -3.72
CA ALA A 535 -10.23 35.19 -4.91
C ALA A 535 -11.62 35.83 -4.86
N ASP A 536 -12.64 35.10 -4.43
CA ASP A 536 -14.01 35.61 -4.26
C ASP A 536 -14.09 36.70 -3.18
N ILE A 537 -13.44 36.52 -2.03
CA ILE A 537 -13.37 37.54 -0.96
C ILE A 537 -12.70 38.81 -1.50
N ALA A 538 -11.54 38.67 -2.17
CA ALA A 538 -10.81 39.81 -2.74
C ALA A 538 -11.62 40.54 -3.82
N GLY A 539 -12.32 39.79 -4.69
CA GLY A 539 -13.21 40.34 -5.70
C GLY A 539 -14.39 41.12 -5.11
N MET A 540 -15.01 40.59 -4.04
CA MET A 540 -16.07 41.29 -3.31
C MET A 540 -15.54 42.52 -2.59
N ALA A 541 -14.37 42.45 -1.96
CA ALA A 541 -13.73 43.60 -1.31
C ALA A 541 -13.43 44.73 -2.30
N ALA A 542 -12.87 44.41 -3.48
CA ALA A 542 -12.62 45.38 -4.55
C ALA A 542 -13.92 46.03 -5.06
N THR A 543 -14.97 45.23 -5.23
CA THR A 543 -16.30 45.72 -5.61
C THR A 543 -16.85 46.68 -4.54
N TRP A 544 -16.73 46.32 -3.26
CA TRP A 544 -17.17 47.14 -2.15
C TRP A 544 -16.42 48.48 -2.07
N ASP A 545 -15.09 48.44 -2.23
CA ASP A 545 -14.26 49.65 -2.24
C ASP A 545 -14.62 50.57 -3.40
N SER A 546 -15.05 50.04 -4.56
CA SER A 546 -15.53 50.86 -5.68
C SER A 546 -16.79 51.65 -5.32
N PHE A 547 -17.77 51.03 -4.66
CA PHE A 547 -18.97 51.72 -4.17
C PHE A 547 -18.64 52.75 -3.08
N ARG A 548 -17.68 52.44 -2.20
CA ARG A 548 -17.22 53.37 -1.17
C ARG A 548 -16.57 54.61 -1.76
N ARG A 549 -15.67 54.45 -2.74
CA ARG A 549 -15.05 55.59 -3.46
C ARG A 549 -16.12 56.41 -4.16
N TYR A 550 -17.05 55.75 -4.85
CA TYR A 550 -18.17 56.42 -5.51
C TYR A 550 -18.98 57.28 -4.52
N TRP A 551 -19.28 56.77 -3.32
CA TRP A 551 -19.97 57.52 -2.27
C TRP A 551 -19.17 58.73 -1.75
N GLN A 552 -17.88 58.54 -1.49
CA GLN A 552 -17.00 59.61 -0.96
C GLN A 552 -16.87 60.79 -1.93
N GLU A 553 -16.85 60.51 -3.23
CA GLU A 553 -16.76 61.53 -4.29
C GLU A 553 -18.13 62.14 -4.66
N TYR A 554 -19.23 61.58 -4.16
CA TYR A 554 -20.58 62.00 -4.55
C TYR A 554 -20.99 63.32 -3.85
N PRO A 555 -21.37 64.37 -4.60
CA PRO A 555 -21.63 65.70 -4.01
C PRO A 555 -22.98 65.82 -3.27
N TYR A 556 -23.93 64.91 -3.50
CA TYR A 556 -25.32 65.01 -3.01
C TYR A 556 -25.69 63.92 -1.99
N GLN A 557 -24.78 63.60 -1.07
CA GLN A 557 -24.92 62.50 -0.09
C GLN A 557 -26.21 62.57 0.75
N SER A 558 -26.68 63.77 1.09
CA SER A 558 -27.87 63.97 1.93
C SER A 558 -29.16 63.34 1.40
N PHE A 559 -29.27 63.11 0.09
CA PHE A 559 -30.45 62.49 -0.53
C PHE A 559 -30.51 60.96 -0.37
N PHE A 560 -29.41 60.32 0.03
CA PHE A 560 -29.25 58.87 -0.05
C PHE A 560 -28.69 58.28 1.26
N VAL A 561 -29.30 58.64 2.41
CA VAL A 561 -28.88 58.15 3.74
C VAL A 561 -28.86 56.62 3.84
N ASN A 562 -29.80 55.93 3.17
CA ASN A 562 -29.85 54.47 3.13
C ASN A 562 -28.64 53.83 2.43
N PHE A 563 -27.99 54.54 1.50
CA PHE A 563 -26.80 54.04 0.79
C PHE A 563 -25.61 53.91 1.75
N GLN A 564 -25.43 54.89 2.63
CA GLN A 564 -24.40 54.85 3.67
C GLN A 564 -24.65 53.71 4.68
N GLY A 565 -25.90 53.53 5.11
CA GLY A 565 -26.25 52.46 6.06
C GLY A 565 -25.92 51.06 5.50
N ILE A 566 -26.22 50.80 4.23
CA ILE A 566 -25.89 49.54 3.56
C ILE A 566 -24.37 49.38 3.40
N LEU A 567 -23.64 50.46 3.06
CA LEU A 567 -22.18 50.45 2.94
C LEU A 567 -21.46 50.11 4.26
N GLU A 568 -21.94 50.66 5.37
CA GLU A 568 -21.35 50.40 6.70
C GLU A 568 -21.65 48.98 7.18
N ASP A 569 -22.89 48.49 6.99
CA ASP A 569 -23.28 47.13 7.38
C ASP A 569 -22.48 46.07 6.59
N GLY A 570 -22.41 46.20 5.26
CA GLY A 570 -21.64 45.26 4.47
C GLY A 570 -20.12 45.36 4.69
N ARG A 571 -19.57 46.53 5.07
CA ARG A 571 -18.15 46.62 5.47
C ARG A 571 -17.88 45.87 6.78
N LYS A 572 -18.80 45.92 7.74
CA LYS A 572 -18.68 45.11 8.96
C LYS A 572 -18.67 43.62 8.62
N LYS A 573 -19.61 43.16 7.79
CA LYS A 573 -19.68 41.76 7.33
C LYS A 573 -18.41 41.33 6.57
N LEU A 574 -17.86 42.19 5.70
CA LEU A 574 -16.62 41.92 4.97
C LEU A 574 -15.42 41.81 5.91
N ASN A 575 -15.28 42.71 6.90
CA ASN A 575 -14.23 42.64 7.90
C ASN A 575 -14.34 41.37 8.77
N GLU A 576 -15.57 40.94 9.10
CA GLU A 576 -15.81 39.66 9.80
C GLU A 576 -15.36 38.48 8.94
N ILE A 577 -15.70 38.47 7.63
CA ILE A 577 -15.25 37.44 6.68
C ILE A 577 -13.72 37.39 6.61
N GLU A 578 -13.04 38.53 6.45
CA GLU A 578 -11.57 38.60 6.43
C GLU A 578 -10.94 38.14 7.76
N GLY A 579 -11.62 38.36 8.88
CA GLY A 579 -11.20 37.87 10.19
C GLY A 579 -11.33 36.35 10.32
N LEU A 580 -12.46 35.79 9.86
CA LEU A 580 -12.71 34.34 9.83
C LEU A 580 -11.77 33.62 8.86
N ALA A 581 -11.49 34.20 7.69
CA ALA A 581 -10.61 33.62 6.68
C ALA A 581 -9.14 33.49 7.12
N LYS A 582 -8.73 34.17 8.20
CA LYS A 582 -7.38 34.06 8.80
C LYS A 582 -7.25 32.92 9.81
N GLN A 583 -8.36 32.30 10.20
CA GLN A 583 -8.36 31.16 11.12
C GLN A 583 -8.05 29.86 10.36
N ASN A 584 -7.72 28.78 11.08
CA ASN A 584 -7.54 27.47 10.46
C ASN A 584 -8.85 27.02 9.82
N MET A 585 -8.86 26.89 8.50
CA MET A 585 -10.07 26.57 7.75
C MET A 585 -10.49 25.11 7.95
N HIS A 586 -11.78 24.91 8.22
CA HIS A 586 -12.47 23.62 8.25
C HIS A 586 -13.88 23.82 7.66
N GLY A 587 -14.61 22.75 7.35
CA GLY A 587 -15.78 22.89 6.48
C GLY A 587 -16.93 23.73 7.05
N GLN A 588 -17.20 23.66 8.36
CA GLN A 588 -18.20 24.55 9.00
C GLN A 588 -17.83 26.04 8.89
N LEU A 589 -16.55 26.38 9.04
CA LEU A 589 -16.08 27.76 8.89
C LEU A 589 -16.21 28.22 7.43
N TYR A 590 -15.87 27.34 6.49
CA TYR A 590 -16.05 27.56 5.06
C TYR A 590 -17.51 27.88 4.69
N GLN A 591 -18.46 27.07 5.16
CA GLN A 591 -19.89 27.30 4.94
C GLN A 591 -20.34 28.65 5.52
N THR A 592 -19.91 28.98 6.74
CA THR A 592 -20.24 30.26 7.39
C THR A 592 -19.72 31.45 6.57
N ILE A 593 -18.50 31.34 6.03
CA ILE A 593 -17.92 32.37 5.15
C ILE A 593 -18.72 32.48 3.86
N GLN A 594 -19.08 31.36 3.23
CA GLN A 594 -19.89 31.36 2.01
C GLN A 594 -21.26 32.01 2.23
N GLU A 595 -21.97 31.66 3.30
CA GLU A 595 -23.27 32.27 3.65
C GLU A 595 -23.14 33.78 3.84
N LYS A 596 -22.12 34.25 4.57
CA LYS A 596 -21.85 35.68 4.74
C LYS A 596 -21.47 36.35 3.42
N LEU A 597 -20.71 35.68 2.54
CA LEU A 597 -20.38 36.20 1.21
C LEU A 597 -21.62 36.36 0.34
N VAL A 598 -22.59 35.42 0.40
CA VAL A 598 -23.88 35.55 -0.29
C VAL A 598 -24.62 36.79 0.21
N GLN A 599 -24.69 37.02 1.53
CA GLN A 599 -25.32 38.22 2.10
C GLN A 599 -24.63 39.53 1.66
N VAL A 600 -23.29 39.53 1.57
CA VAL A 600 -22.53 40.68 1.05
C VAL A 600 -22.82 40.90 -0.44
N ARG A 601 -22.93 39.83 -1.22
CA ARG A 601 -23.29 39.90 -2.64
C ARG A 601 -24.69 40.46 -2.85
N GLU A 602 -25.68 40.02 -2.08
CA GLU A 602 -27.04 40.58 -2.07
C GLU A 602 -27.02 42.07 -1.72
N SER A 603 -26.18 42.48 -0.75
CA SER A 603 -26.02 43.88 -0.38
C SER A 603 -25.40 44.71 -1.52
N CYS A 604 -24.40 44.18 -2.23
CA CYS A 604 -23.86 44.78 -3.45
C CYS A 604 -24.93 44.93 -4.54
N ASP A 605 -25.76 43.90 -4.73
CA ASP A 605 -26.83 43.91 -5.73
C ASP A 605 -27.93 44.92 -5.38
N ALA A 606 -28.19 45.16 -4.10
CA ALA A 606 -29.07 46.24 -3.64
C ALA A 606 -28.47 47.64 -3.86
N LEU A 607 -27.13 47.78 -3.79
CA LEU A 607 -26.44 49.06 -4.05
C LEU A 607 -26.44 49.45 -5.53
N LYS A 608 -26.39 48.49 -6.47
CA LYS A 608 -26.40 48.74 -7.92
C LYS A 608 -27.55 49.65 -8.39
N PRO A 609 -28.84 49.35 -8.12
CA PRO A 609 -29.94 50.20 -8.56
C PRO A 609 -29.97 51.56 -7.83
N LEU A 610 -29.48 51.63 -6.59
CA LEU A 610 -29.35 52.90 -5.87
C LEU A 610 -28.26 53.78 -6.49
N ALA A 611 -27.10 53.21 -6.84
CA ALA A 611 -26.04 53.91 -7.57
C ALA A 611 -26.54 54.42 -8.94
N ALA A 612 -27.35 53.65 -9.67
CA ALA A 612 -27.96 54.13 -10.91
C ALA A 612 -28.89 55.33 -10.69
N ARG A 613 -29.70 55.31 -9.62
CA ARG A 613 -30.55 56.46 -9.23
C ARG A 613 -29.72 57.67 -8.81
N MET A 614 -28.63 57.47 -8.08
CA MET A 614 -27.69 58.52 -7.70
C MET A 614 -27.04 59.17 -8.93
N ALA A 615 -26.60 58.37 -9.90
CA ALA A 615 -26.07 58.89 -11.16
C ALA A 615 -27.11 59.78 -11.88
N TRP A 616 -28.37 59.35 -11.92
CA TRP A 616 -29.46 60.14 -12.50
C TRP A 616 -29.71 61.45 -11.73
N VAL A 617 -29.78 61.40 -10.41
CA VAL A 617 -29.97 62.61 -9.57
C VAL A 617 -28.80 63.57 -9.74
N ARG A 618 -27.57 63.08 -9.85
CA ARG A 618 -26.41 63.92 -10.14
C ARG A 618 -26.55 64.63 -11.49
N ILE A 619 -26.92 63.93 -12.55
CA ILE A 619 -27.16 64.53 -13.88
C ILE A 619 -28.24 65.62 -13.77
N VAL A 620 -29.34 65.37 -13.07
CA VAL A 620 -30.43 66.34 -12.91
C VAL A 620 -29.99 67.56 -12.10
N CYS A 621 -29.30 67.37 -10.97
CA CYS A 621 -28.86 68.47 -10.11
C CYS A 621 -27.72 69.28 -10.74
N ASP A 622 -26.73 68.62 -11.35
CA ASP A 622 -25.63 69.28 -12.05
C ASP A 622 -26.19 70.02 -13.27
N GLY A 623 -27.12 69.40 -14.01
CA GLY A 623 -27.86 70.04 -15.10
C GLY A 623 -28.69 71.24 -14.64
N ALA A 624 -29.39 71.14 -13.50
CA ALA A 624 -30.17 72.24 -12.94
C ALA A 624 -29.27 73.40 -12.45
N LYS A 625 -28.10 73.09 -11.88
CA LYS A 625 -27.11 74.09 -11.45
C LYS A 625 -26.46 74.77 -12.64
N LEU A 626 -26.12 74.01 -13.69
CA LEU A 626 -25.60 74.54 -14.94
C LEU A 626 -26.65 75.42 -15.64
N PHE A 627 -27.89 74.94 -15.72
CA PHE A 627 -29.03 75.69 -16.23
C PHE A 627 -29.24 76.99 -15.46
N GLY A 628 -29.29 76.95 -14.12
CA GLY A 628 -29.46 78.15 -13.30
C GLY A 628 -28.32 79.17 -13.48
N ARG A 629 -27.07 78.69 -13.56
CA ARG A 629 -25.91 79.56 -13.85
C ARG A 629 -26.01 80.18 -15.24
N LYS A 630 -26.33 79.40 -16.27
CA LYS A 630 -26.48 79.88 -17.65
C LYS A 630 -27.66 80.82 -17.77
N LEU A 631 -28.78 80.51 -17.13
CA LEU A 631 -29.97 81.36 -17.04
C LEU A 631 -29.60 82.74 -16.50
N LEU A 632 -28.95 82.81 -15.33
CA LEU A 632 -28.51 84.08 -14.75
C LEU A 632 -27.56 84.85 -15.69
N ILE A 633 -26.60 84.17 -16.32
CA ILE A 633 -25.69 84.81 -17.27
C ILE A 633 -26.45 85.34 -18.49
N THR A 634 -27.38 84.56 -19.04
CA THR A 634 -28.17 84.94 -20.21
C THR A 634 -29.16 86.05 -19.90
N GLU A 635 -29.80 86.04 -18.73
CA GLU A 635 -30.68 87.12 -18.27
C GLU A 635 -29.88 88.41 -18.08
N MET A 636 -28.73 88.36 -17.39
CA MET A 636 -27.87 89.53 -17.21
C MET A 636 -27.32 90.05 -18.54
N ALA A 637 -26.94 89.17 -19.46
CA ALA A 637 -26.46 89.54 -20.79
C ALA A 637 -27.58 90.18 -21.61
N LEU A 638 -28.79 89.60 -21.66
CA LEU A 638 -29.92 90.13 -22.41
C LEU A 638 -30.46 91.43 -21.82
N LEU A 639 -30.51 91.56 -20.48
CA LEU A 639 -30.85 92.80 -19.79
C LEU A 639 -29.82 93.90 -20.09
N GLY A 640 -28.52 93.58 -20.01
CA GLY A 640 -27.44 94.51 -20.33
C GLY A 640 -27.45 94.95 -21.80
N LEU A 641 -27.64 94.00 -22.72
CA LEU A 641 -27.72 94.25 -24.15
C LEU A 641 -28.95 95.11 -24.48
N GLY A 642 -30.10 94.80 -23.88
CA GLY A 642 -31.31 95.60 -24.00
C GLY A 642 -31.12 97.01 -23.48
N ALA A 643 -30.57 97.17 -22.27
CA ALA A 643 -30.32 98.49 -21.67
C ALA A 643 -29.37 99.37 -22.50
N LEU A 644 -28.45 98.77 -23.27
CA LEU A 644 -27.57 99.48 -24.20
C LEU A 644 -28.25 99.74 -25.56
N LEU A 645 -28.90 98.73 -26.14
CA LEU A 645 -29.47 98.80 -27.49
C LEU A 645 -30.71 99.68 -27.55
N PHE A 646 -31.59 99.66 -26.53
CA PHE A 646 -32.78 100.51 -26.52
C PHE A 646 -32.47 102.01 -26.67
N PRO A 647 -31.55 102.61 -25.88
CA PRO A 647 -31.17 104.01 -26.06
C PRO A 647 -30.34 104.26 -27.33
N LEU A 648 -29.44 103.35 -27.73
CA LEU A 648 -28.66 103.48 -28.97
C LEU A 648 -29.56 103.47 -30.22
N LEU A 649 -30.51 102.54 -30.30
CA LEU A 649 -31.47 102.45 -31.40
C LEU A 649 -32.44 103.63 -31.39
N ALA A 650 -32.92 104.07 -30.21
CA ALA A 650 -33.73 105.28 -30.10
C ALA A 650 -32.98 106.54 -30.58
N PHE A 651 -31.67 106.63 -30.33
CA PHE A 651 -30.83 107.73 -30.81
C PHE A 651 -30.59 107.66 -32.33
N TRP A 652 -30.29 106.48 -32.87
CA TRP A 652 -29.98 106.30 -34.30
C TRP A 652 -31.22 106.37 -35.22
N LEU A 653 -32.38 105.89 -34.75
CA LEU A 653 -33.64 105.86 -35.50
C LEU A 653 -34.53 107.09 -35.28
N GLY A 654 -34.04 108.11 -34.55
CA GLY A 654 -34.80 109.31 -34.15
C GLY A 654 -35.29 110.24 -35.27
N GLY A 655 -35.45 109.75 -36.51
CA GLY A 655 -35.91 110.52 -37.66
C GLY A 655 -37.05 109.93 -38.48
N ASP A 656 -37.54 108.71 -38.24
CA ASP A 656 -38.48 108.04 -39.16
C ASP A 656 -39.68 107.36 -38.48
N SER A 657 -40.89 107.87 -38.69
CA SER A 657 -42.08 107.56 -37.89
C SER A 657 -42.74 106.21 -38.25
N GLY A 658 -42.17 105.11 -37.78
CA GLY A 658 -42.77 103.77 -37.81
C GLY A 658 -43.06 103.23 -36.40
N GLY A 659 -44.01 102.28 -36.26
CA GLY A 659 -44.43 101.69 -34.98
C GLY A 659 -43.32 101.02 -34.14
N MET A 660 -42.13 100.78 -34.70
CA MET A 660 -40.95 100.39 -33.94
C MET A 660 -40.42 101.52 -33.02
N ILE A 661 -40.62 102.79 -33.37
CA ILE A 661 -40.20 103.92 -32.52
C ILE A 661 -41.06 104.01 -31.25
N GLU A 662 -42.35 103.68 -31.32
CA GLU A 662 -43.24 103.70 -30.15
C GLU A 662 -42.80 102.66 -29.10
N LEU A 663 -42.33 101.50 -29.54
CA LEU A 663 -41.72 100.49 -28.68
C LEU A 663 -40.35 100.94 -28.12
N LEU A 664 -39.58 101.74 -28.88
CA LEU A 664 -38.25 102.24 -28.51
C LEU A 664 -38.27 103.54 -27.67
N THR A 665 -39.40 104.23 -27.56
CA THR A 665 -39.52 105.48 -26.79
C THR A 665 -40.44 105.36 -25.58
N ASN A 666 -41.40 104.42 -25.60
CA ASN A 666 -42.30 104.18 -24.48
C ASN A 666 -41.65 103.29 -23.41
N SER A 667 -41.29 103.91 -22.29
CA SER A 667 -40.65 103.22 -21.14
C SER A 667 -41.47 102.04 -20.58
N TRP A 668 -42.80 102.03 -20.77
CA TRP A 668 -43.65 100.92 -20.34
C TRP A 668 -43.55 99.72 -21.28
N LEU A 669 -43.59 99.94 -22.60
CA LEU A 669 -43.46 98.88 -23.61
C LEU A 669 -42.05 98.27 -23.61
N GLN A 670 -41.00 99.07 -23.40
CA GLN A 670 -39.63 98.56 -23.22
C GLN A 670 -39.53 97.62 -22.02
N ARG A 671 -40.14 97.97 -20.89
CA ARG A 671 -40.17 97.12 -19.69
C ARG A 671 -40.93 95.82 -19.94
N GLN A 672 -42.06 95.86 -20.65
CA GLN A 672 -42.79 94.65 -21.02
C GLN A 672 -42.01 93.76 -22.00
N ALA A 673 -41.35 94.34 -23.00
CA ALA A 673 -40.53 93.59 -23.95
C ALA A 673 -39.32 92.94 -23.26
N LEU A 674 -38.63 93.67 -22.38
CA LEU A 674 -37.55 93.13 -21.54
C LEU A 674 -38.07 92.00 -20.65
N LEU A 675 -39.22 92.16 -20.00
CA LEU A 675 -39.83 91.11 -19.18
C LEU A 675 -40.17 89.86 -19.98
N ILE A 676 -40.71 89.99 -21.19
CA ILE A 676 -41.02 88.83 -22.06
C ILE A 676 -39.73 88.13 -22.48
N VAL A 677 -38.69 88.89 -22.86
CA VAL A 677 -37.38 88.34 -23.23
C VAL A 677 -36.72 87.62 -22.05
N THR A 678 -36.75 88.18 -20.85
CA THR A 678 -36.18 87.53 -19.67
C THR A 678 -37.02 86.35 -19.18
N LEU A 679 -38.35 86.40 -19.29
CA LEU A 679 -39.22 85.35 -18.74
C LEU A 679 -39.36 84.14 -19.69
N PHE A 680 -39.24 84.34 -21.00
CA PHE A 680 -39.46 83.27 -21.99
C PHE A 680 -38.23 82.95 -22.84
N VAL A 681 -37.52 83.97 -23.34
CA VAL A 681 -36.40 83.75 -24.27
C VAL A 681 -35.14 83.30 -23.52
N ALA A 682 -34.82 83.94 -22.38
CA ALA A 682 -33.64 83.59 -21.60
C ALA A 682 -33.69 82.14 -21.05
N PRO A 683 -34.82 81.64 -20.50
CA PRO A 683 -34.94 80.23 -20.09
C PRO A 683 -34.82 79.24 -21.25
N LEU A 684 -35.45 79.51 -22.40
CA LEU A 684 -35.34 78.60 -23.55
C LEU A 684 -33.92 78.53 -24.10
N PHE A 685 -33.23 79.67 -24.17
CA PHE A 685 -31.85 79.73 -24.64
C PHE A 685 -30.88 79.09 -23.65
N ALA A 686 -31.03 79.36 -22.35
CA ALA A 686 -30.26 78.72 -21.30
C ALA A 686 -30.48 77.19 -21.28
N LEU A 687 -31.71 76.72 -21.52
CA LEU A 687 -32.04 75.30 -21.59
C LEU A 687 -31.35 74.63 -22.78
N ALA A 688 -31.44 75.24 -23.97
CA ALA A 688 -30.78 74.75 -25.18
C ALA A 688 -29.26 74.67 -25.02
N GLN A 689 -28.63 75.69 -24.42
CA GLN A 689 -27.20 75.67 -24.12
C GLN A 689 -26.83 74.60 -23.09
N THR A 690 -27.64 74.42 -22.05
CA THR A 690 -27.37 73.40 -21.02
C THR A 690 -27.49 71.99 -21.61
N LEU A 691 -28.48 71.73 -22.45
CA LEU A 691 -28.64 70.45 -23.13
C LEU A 691 -27.49 70.17 -24.10
N TRP A 692 -27.04 71.19 -24.85
CA TRP A 692 -25.90 71.03 -25.76
C TRP A 692 -24.61 70.70 -25.01
N GLU A 693 -24.33 71.41 -23.91
CA GLU A 693 -23.12 71.22 -23.10
C GLU A 693 -23.13 69.88 -22.34
N MET A 694 -24.31 69.37 -21.94
CA MET A 694 -24.45 68.03 -21.36
C MET A 694 -24.37 66.88 -22.38
N MET A 695 -24.51 67.16 -23.68
CA MET A 695 -24.35 66.15 -24.73
C MET A 695 -22.89 65.95 -25.16
N ASP A 696 -22.04 66.96 -24.94
CA ASP A 696 -20.61 66.93 -25.24
C ASP A 696 -19.75 66.37 -24.08
N THR A 697 -20.33 66.14 -22.90
CA THR A 697 -19.72 65.54 -21.70
C THR A 697 -20.25 64.13 -21.44
#